data_AF-F4X4H3-F1
#
_entry.id   AF-F4X4H3-F1
#
_cell.length_a   1.000
_cell.length_b   1.000
_cell.length_c   1.000
_cell.angle_alpha   90.00
_cell.angle_beta   90.00
_cell.angle_gamma   90.00
#
_symmetry.space_group_name_H-M   'P 1'
#
loop_
_entity.id
_entity.type
_entity.pdbx_description
1 polymer ?
#
loop_
_entity_poly.entity_id
_entity_poly.type
_entity_poly.pdbx_seq_one_letter_code
_entity_poly.pdbx_strand_id
1 'polypeptide(L)'
;MFVLSEQIARKTKHKISVNAKLESLEERLKMIRNHDSDLAVRRDFNQKLLTEHSVQLETEDHLYRLSGNTESLLRQETHEFEKEWLDIARKTKHKISVNAKLESLEERLKMIRNHDSDLAVRRDFNQKLLTEHSVQLETEDHLYRLSGNTESLLRQETHEFEKEWLDVNRRVSSVEKELIRVMRKLTEAKEMVQFDENSLHKWEEMLARKNEDSQLIEDYMKQDTQKYKELEQKRQKLSMELEIYRQTIIKTVGEVREMEIVLNRTAKLYMEALKERKQMINQWMQSVNILRQRDNDIQNGLREIETLREISREKKKNLEEVEQFLKDQIVNNKEIEQLIKYSEKKLNAVQEKQRKIVKTIDIYVIELHTQKKLMADLARRVQQIRANAKRKKIGIENKQIKVDDCKKQINHLMLTLEEVENQKLNVEEKTKHLEKMIEHDEKRKYVIIKESSQLQAMILRTTKRIMELENERKILQIEMQSEYKKVDLLNALLVKENKLIGEKKEALYQVSFSLQKCEMKLEQIKGHERDKSEIEKKQTRIEELQAVLKEKTATYKLLQNQIVSLEHDMKKISTGLLNENDELERLRSKKQDLLLLLDGGEKRLKIAQSRNEEKQVEENIIRLQVLQLERMTSNVSDKVYDLEKYRLHLEAVFYNTLATFHERARSETLICNTYCDVLTTEADNKTSINTVMRKVLLKFNDKTGHSSIPLRPLGSRRGHVGRVMS
;
A
#
# COMPACT_ATOMS: atom_id res chain seq x y z
N MET A 1 44.60 -63.46 259.12
CA MET A 1 46.00 -63.90 258.87
C MET A 1 46.01 -65.28 258.24
N PHE A 2 47.13 -65.66 257.61
CA PHE A 2 47.26 -66.73 256.62
C PHE A 2 46.74 -68.12 257.07
N VAL A 3 46.94 -68.48 258.35
CA VAL A 3 46.68 -69.83 258.89
C VAL A 3 45.19 -70.20 258.99
N LEU A 4 44.27 -69.23 258.96
CA LEU A 4 42.82 -69.49 259.12
C LEU A 4 42.07 -69.77 257.80
N SER A 5 42.71 -69.57 256.64
CA SER A 5 42.02 -69.60 255.33
C SER A 5 41.50 -70.99 254.95
N GLU A 6 42.35 -72.03 255.05
CA GLU A 6 42.04 -73.33 254.45
C GLU A 6 41.12 -74.21 255.30
N GLN A 7 41.20 -74.14 256.63
CA GLN A 7 40.33 -74.93 257.52
C GLN A 7 38.84 -74.57 257.34
N ILE A 8 38.53 -73.33 256.99
CA ILE A 8 37.16 -72.89 256.71
C ILE A 8 36.69 -73.44 255.36
N ALA A 9 37.53 -73.35 254.32
CA ALA A 9 37.22 -73.84 252.97
C ALA A 9 36.89 -75.34 252.87
N ARG A 10 37.24 -76.15 253.89
CA ARG A 10 36.87 -77.57 253.98
C ARG A 10 35.64 -77.85 254.84
N LYS A 11 35.27 -77.01 255.82
CA LYS A 11 34.02 -77.20 256.60
C LYS A 11 32.76 -76.97 255.76
N THR A 12 32.82 -76.05 254.80
CA THR A 12 31.79 -75.91 253.74
C THR A 12 31.65 -77.16 252.86
N LYS A 13 32.73 -77.92 252.64
CA LYS A 13 32.74 -79.10 251.75
C LYS A 13 31.99 -80.32 252.31
N HIS A 14 31.85 -80.46 253.64
CA HIS A 14 31.20 -81.64 254.24
C HIS A 14 29.74 -81.43 254.67
N LYS A 15 29.29 -80.19 254.95
CA LYS A 15 27.86 -79.93 255.21
C LYS A 15 26.98 -80.31 254.00
N ILE A 16 27.53 -80.21 252.80
CA ILE A 16 26.96 -80.71 251.53
C ILE A 16 26.63 -82.22 251.58
N SER A 17 27.40 -83.01 252.34
CA SER A 17 27.25 -84.48 252.39
C SER A 17 26.30 -84.99 253.46
N VAL A 18 26.10 -84.26 254.57
CA VAL A 18 25.31 -84.75 255.71
C VAL A 18 23.81 -84.72 255.41
N ASN A 19 23.35 -83.78 254.60
CA ASN A 19 21.94 -83.67 254.21
C ASN A 19 21.44 -84.88 253.40
N ALA A 20 22.24 -85.35 252.43
CA ALA A 20 21.87 -86.39 251.45
C ALA A 20 21.77 -87.83 252.02
N LYS A 21 21.47 -87.97 253.32
CA LYS A 21 21.27 -89.26 254.01
C LYS A 21 20.14 -89.28 255.03
N LEU A 22 19.66 -88.14 255.53
CA LEU A 22 18.53 -88.13 256.45
C LEU A 22 17.23 -88.55 255.73
N GLU A 23 17.12 -88.16 254.46
CA GLU A 23 16.07 -88.57 253.50
C GLU A 23 15.90 -90.11 253.37
N SER A 24 16.92 -90.92 253.69
CA SER A 24 16.90 -92.37 253.50
C SER A 24 16.26 -93.18 254.64
N LEU A 25 16.22 -92.65 255.87
CA LEU A 25 15.81 -93.45 257.04
C LEU A 25 14.30 -93.45 257.30
N GLU A 26 13.56 -92.46 256.80
CA GLU A 26 12.12 -92.33 257.05
C GLU A 26 11.25 -93.14 256.07
N GLU A 27 11.65 -93.28 254.81
CA GLU A 27 10.88 -93.98 253.76
C GLU A 27 10.42 -95.38 254.19
N ARG A 28 11.31 -96.11 254.87
CA ARG A 28 11.17 -97.56 255.08
C ARG A 28 10.31 -97.92 256.29
N LEU A 29 10.36 -97.14 257.37
CA LEU A 29 9.60 -97.43 258.59
C LEU A 29 8.09 -97.17 258.45
N LYS A 30 7.69 -96.39 257.43
CA LYS A 30 6.28 -96.09 257.13
C LYS A 30 5.55 -97.25 256.41
N MET A 31 6.26 -98.26 255.90
CA MET A 31 5.68 -99.30 255.05
C MET A 31 4.79 -100.33 255.78
N ILE A 32 5.26 -100.91 256.89
CA ILE A 32 4.95 -102.32 257.19
C ILE A 32 3.54 -102.61 257.75
N ARG A 33 2.94 -101.71 258.53
CA ARG A 33 1.86 -102.09 259.47
C ARG A 33 0.42 -102.05 258.94
N ASN A 34 0.20 -101.67 257.68
CA ASN A 34 -1.15 -101.38 257.15
C ASN A 34 -1.67 -102.39 256.10
N HIS A 35 -0.97 -103.50 255.87
CA HIS A 35 -1.51 -104.65 255.15
C HIS A 35 -2.28 -105.57 256.12
N ASP A 36 -3.18 -106.40 255.60
CA ASP A 36 -3.74 -107.64 256.14
C ASP A 36 -3.66 -107.90 257.67
N SER A 37 -4.50 -107.22 258.45
CA SER A 37 -5.08 -107.76 259.70
C SER A 37 -6.29 -106.90 260.11
N ASP A 38 -7.54 -107.34 259.96
CA ASP A 38 -8.01 -108.66 260.42
C ASP A 38 -8.99 -109.33 259.44
N LEU A 39 -8.75 -110.62 259.17
CA LEU A 39 -9.49 -111.44 258.18
C LEU A 39 -10.97 -111.69 258.53
N ALA A 40 -11.30 -111.68 259.82
CA ALA A 40 -12.28 -112.65 260.34
C ALA A 40 -13.60 -112.07 260.87
N VAL A 41 -13.72 -110.75 260.99
CA VAL A 41 -14.53 -110.16 262.06
C VAL A 41 -15.99 -109.91 261.67
N ARG A 42 -16.92 -110.41 262.50
CA ARG A 42 -18.34 -109.98 262.61
C ARG A 42 -19.18 -110.02 261.32
N ARG A 43 -19.00 -111.12 260.58
CA ARG A 43 -20.00 -111.83 259.74
C ARG A 43 -21.48 -111.55 260.06
N ASP A 44 -21.84 -111.49 261.34
CA ASP A 44 -23.21 -111.70 261.80
C ASP A 44 -24.09 -110.44 261.89
N PHE A 45 -23.58 -109.22 261.65
CA PHE A 45 -24.32 -107.99 261.99
C PHE A 45 -25.39 -107.53 260.97
N ASN A 46 -26.35 -108.43 260.72
CA ASN A 46 -27.73 -108.19 260.27
C ASN A 46 -27.91 -107.71 258.81
N GLN A 47 -28.85 -108.20 258.00
CA GLN A 47 -30.24 -108.59 258.32
C GLN A 47 -31.11 -107.48 258.97
N LYS A 48 -30.56 -106.26 259.12
CA LYS A 48 -31.28 -105.03 259.50
C LYS A 48 -31.24 -103.95 258.41
N LEU A 49 -30.21 -103.96 257.55
CA LEU A 49 -30.06 -103.00 256.45
C LEU A 49 -31.04 -103.23 255.27
N LEU A 50 -31.99 -104.17 255.42
CA LEU A 50 -33.08 -104.46 254.48
C LEU A 50 -34.12 -103.33 254.35
N THR A 51 -33.94 -102.18 255.01
CA THR A 51 -34.89 -101.06 255.02
C THR A 51 -34.31 -99.66 254.79
N GLU A 52 -32.98 -99.46 254.66
CA GLU A 52 -32.39 -98.10 254.79
C GLU A 52 -31.74 -97.45 253.55
N HIS A 53 -31.28 -98.20 252.51
CA HIS A 53 -30.56 -97.58 251.38
C HIS A 53 -31.39 -97.30 250.12
N SER A 54 -32.74 -97.34 250.22
CA SER A 54 -33.67 -96.92 249.16
C SER A 54 -33.75 -95.38 248.99
N VAL A 55 -32.65 -94.68 249.30
CA VAL A 55 -32.57 -93.21 249.49
C VAL A 55 -31.22 -92.63 248.99
N GLN A 56 -30.26 -93.45 248.53
CA GLN A 56 -28.85 -93.01 248.41
C GLN A 56 -28.07 -93.39 247.11
N LEU A 57 -28.73 -93.79 246.02
CA LEU A 57 -28.04 -93.85 244.71
C LEU A 57 -28.86 -93.32 243.51
N GLU A 58 -29.83 -92.45 243.79
CA GLU A 58 -30.51 -91.59 242.79
C GLU A 58 -29.57 -90.44 242.33
N THR A 59 -28.27 -90.70 242.26
CA THR A 59 -27.17 -89.72 242.11
C THR A 59 -26.17 -90.06 240.99
N GLU A 60 -26.20 -91.27 240.42
CA GLU A 60 -25.39 -91.63 239.23
C GLU A 60 -26.07 -91.33 237.88
N ASP A 61 -27.31 -90.85 237.87
CA ASP A 61 -28.18 -90.76 236.69
C ASP A 61 -27.78 -89.73 235.61
N HIS A 62 -26.55 -89.23 235.66
CA HIS A 62 -26.10 -88.02 234.96
C HIS A 62 -24.95 -88.19 233.94
N LEU A 63 -24.25 -89.32 233.87
CA LEU A 63 -22.99 -89.41 233.08
C LEU A 63 -23.01 -90.27 231.80
N TYR A 64 -23.71 -91.40 231.74
CA TYR A 64 -23.59 -92.32 230.59
C TYR A 64 -24.55 -92.07 229.41
N ARG A 65 -25.49 -91.13 229.52
CA ARG A 65 -26.52 -90.86 228.50
C ARG A 65 -26.02 -90.08 227.26
N LEU A 66 -24.72 -89.78 227.16
CA LEU A 66 -24.17 -88.83 226.16
C LEU A 66 -23.53 -89.45 224.91
N SER A 67 -23.25 -90.75 224.85
CA SER A 67 -22.54 -91.36 223.70
C SER A 67 -23.41 -92.19 222.75
N GLY A 68 -24.61 -92.61 223.14
CA GLY A 68 -25.43 -93.55 222.35
C GLY A 68 -26.22 -92.95 221.18
N ASN A 69 -26.50 -91.64 221.20
CA ASN A 69 -27.47 -91.01 220.28
C ASN A 69 -26.86 -90.48 218.96
N THR A 70 -25.56 -90.69 218.70
CA THR A 70 -24.85 -90.07 217.56
C THR A 70 -24.61 -90.99 216.36
N GLU A 71 -24.53 -92.32 216.54
CA GLU A 71 -24.19 -93.24 215.43
C GLU A 71 -25.39 -93.69 214.57
N SER A 72 -26.62 -93.66 215.10
CA SER A 72 -27.79 -94.14 214.36
C SER A 72 -28.29 -93.16 213.28
N LEU A 73 -28.18 -91.85 213.53
CA LEU A 73 -28.69 -90.81 212.62
C LEU A 73 -27.93 -90.79 211.27
N LEU A 74 -26.61 -90.97 211.32
CA LEU A 74 -25.70 -90.87 210.16
C LEU A 74 -25.85 -92.01 209.13
N ARG A 75 -26.59 -93.09 209.44
CA ARG A 75 -26.82 -94.21 208.52
C ARG A 75 -28.05 -94.07 207.63
N GLN A 76 -28.91 -93.06 207.85
CA GLN A 76 -30.17 -92.96 207.11
C GLN A 76 -30.14 -91.87 206.02
N GLU A 77 -29.46 -90.74 206.26
CA GLU A 77 -29.30 -89.65 205.27
C GLU A 77 -28.53 -90.09 204.01
N THR A 78 -27.62 -91.06 204.14
CA THR A 78 -26.77 -91.53 203.03
C THR A 78 -27.54 -92.29 201.94
N HIS A 79 -28.72 -92.84 202.24
CA HIS A 79 -29.54 -93.59 201.25
C HIS A 79 -30.41 -92.65 200.38
N GLU A 80 -30.69 -91.41 200.79
CA GLU A 80 -31.50 -90.50 199.97
C GLU A 80 -30.69 -89.86 198.83
N PHE A 81 -29.43 -89.47 199.09
CA PHE A 81 -28.55 -88.88 198.07
C PHE A 81 -28.31 -89.77 196.84
N GLU A 82 -28.15 -91.09 197.03
CA GLU A 82 -27.90 -92.02 195.92
C GLU A 82 -29.11 -92.15 194.96
N LYS A 83 -30.31 -91.80 195.45
CA LYS A 83 -31.56 -91.86 194.68
C LYS A 83 -31.73 -90.66 193.73
N GLU A 84 -31.26 -89.47 194.11
CA GLU A 84 -31.35 -88.26 193.28
C GLU A 84 -30.41 -88.32 192.07
N TRP A 85 -29.20 -88.84 192.26
CA TRP A 85 -28.17 -88.94 191.21
C TRP A 85 -28.66 -89.72 189.98
N LEU A 86 -29.45 -90.78 190.20
CA LEU A 86 -30.06 -91.62 189.17
C LEU A 86 -31.16 -90.92 188.33
N ASP A 87 -31.70 -89.79 188.77
CA ASP A 87 -32.68 -89.01 187.99
C ASP A 87 -32.00 -87.97 187.07
N ILE A 88 -30.89 -87.39 187.54
CA ILE A 88 -30.03 -86.49 186.74
C ILE A 88 -29.47 -87.24 185.52
N ALA A 89 -29.05 -88.50 185.69
CA ALA A 89 -28.56 -89.36 184.62
C ALA A 89 -29.61 -89.65 183.51
N ARG A 90 -30.91 -89.67 183.84
CA ARG A 90 -31.98 -89.82 182.84
C ARG A 90 -32.20 -88.54 182.03
N LYS A 91 -32.16 -87.38 182.70
CA LYS A 91 -32.36 -86.06 182.06
C LYS A 91 -31.26 -85.71 181.06
N THR A 92 -29.99 -86.01 181.39
CA THR A 92 -28.86 -85.79 180.47
C THR A 92 -28.94 -86.65 179.21
N LYS A 93 -29.33 -87.93 179.33
CA LYS A 93 -29.53 -88.83 178.17
C LYS A 93 -30.59 -88.32 177.19
N HIS A 94 -31.65 -87.67 177.69
CA HIS A 94 -32.69 -87.10 176.83
C HIS A 94 -32.21 -85.87 176.05
N LYS A 95 -31.38 -85.00 176.67
CA LYS A 95 -30.78 -83.82 176.00
C LYS A 95 -29.96 -84.21 174.76
N ILE A 96 -29.15 -85.27 174.86
CA ILE A 96 -28.33 -85.78 173.75
C ILE A 96 -29.20 -86.21 172.55
N SER A 97 -30.33 -86.88 172.82
CA SER A 97 -31.30 -87.33 171.79
C SER A 97 -31.99 -86.18 171.04
N VAL A 98 -32.06 -84.98 171.64
CA VAL A 98 -32.59 -83.78 170.98
C VAL A 98 -31.51 -83.09 170.14
N ASN A 99 -30.26 -83.04 170.60
CA ASN A 99 -29.16 -82.40 169.86
C ASN A 99 -28.92 -83.05 168.49
N ALA A 100 -28.85 -84.39 168.44
CA ALA A 100 -28.66 -85.13 167.19
C ALA A 100 -29.82 -84.93 166.18
N LYS A 101 -31.03 -84.63 166.66
CA LYS A 101 -32.18 -84.27 165.80
C LYS A 101 -32.07 -82.84 165.25
N LEU A 102 -31.46 -81.92 166.00
CA LEU A 102 -31.20 -80.56 165.53
C LEU A 102 -30.15 -80.57 164.40
N GLU A 103 -29.02 -81.23 164.63
CA GLU A 103 -27.91 -81.36 163.67
C GLU A 103 -28.39 -81.93 162.32
N SER A 104 -29.17 -83.01 162.34
CA SER A 104 -29.74 -83.61 161.12
C SER A 104 -30.76 -82.73 160.36
N LEU A 105 -31.37 -81.74 161.02
CA LEU A 105 -32.24 -80.75 160.36
C LEU A 105 -31.43 -79.57 159.81
N GLU A 106 -30.35 -79.17 160.48
CA GLU A 106 -29.43 -78.13 160.01
C GLU A 106 -28.67 -78.56 158.75
N GLU A 107 -28.20 -79.82 158.69
CA GLU A 107 -27.62 -80.39 157.46
C GLU A 107 -28.64 -80.44 156.30
N ARG A 108 -29.90 -80.80 156.60
CA ARG A 108 -30.96 -80.84 155.57
C ARG A 108 -31.31 -79.44 155.06
N LEU A 109 -31.34 -78.43 155.92
CA LEU A 109 -31.47 -77.02 155.53
C LEU A 109 -30.28 -76.53 154.70
N LYS A 110 -29.05 -76.97 155.02
CA LYS A 110 -27.84 -76.65 154.26
C LYS A 110 -27.90 -77.21 152.84
N MET A 111 -28.33 -78.46 152.66
CA MET A 111 -28.54 -79.04 151.32
C MET A 111 -29.63 -78.32 150.52
N ILE A 112 -30.75 -77.93 151.16
CA ILE A 112 -31.82 -77.19 150.48
C ILE A 112 -31.33 -75.81 150.00
N ARG A 113 -30.56 -75.06 150.83
CA ARG A 113 -29.96 -73.78 150.41
C ARG A 113 -29.00 -73.93 149.24
N ASN A 114 -28.15 -74.96 149.25
CA ASN A 114 -27.25 -75.23 148.13
C ASN A 114 -28.03 -75.51 146.83
N HIS A 115 -29.10 -76.30 146.91
CA HIS A 115 -29.95 -76.58 145.74
C HIS A 115 -30.68 -75.33 145.23
N ASP A 116 -31.15 -74.45 146.11
CA ASP A 116 -31.77 -73.19 145.71
C ASP A 116 -30.76 -72.24 145.03
N SER A 117 -29.51 -72.20 145.49
CA SER A 117 -28.44 -71.49 144.77
C SER A 117 -28.11 -72.10 143.41
N ASP A 118 -28.10 -73.44 143.28
CA ASP A 118 -27.92 -74.11 141.98
C ASP A 118 -29.07 -73.80 141.01
N LEU A 119 -30.31 -73.74 141.52
CA LEU A 119 -31.49 -73.37 140.74
C LEU A 119 -31.48 -71.90 140.33
N ALA A 120 -30.99 -71.00 141.19
CA ALA A 120 -30.79 -69.59 140.83
C ALA A 120 -29.75 -69.44 139.71
N VAL A 121 -28.57 -70.07 139.83
CA VAL A 121 -27.53 -70.05 138.79
C VAL A 121 -28.03 -70.63 137.46
N ARG A 122 -28.81 -71.72 137.51
CA ARG A 122 -29.45 -72.30 136.30
C ARG A 122 -30.51 -71.39 135.70
N ARG A 123 -31.30 -70.67 136.51
CA ARG A 123 -32.27 -69.67 136.04
C ARG A 123 -31.56 -68.54 135.31
N ASP A 124 -30.51 -67.99 135.91
CA ASP A 124 -29.73 -66.88 135.33
C ASP A 124 -29.00 -67.29 134.05
N PHE A 125 -28.50 -68.53 133.98
CA PHE A 125 -27.90 -69.09 132.76
C PHE A 125 -28.94 -69.25 131.63
N ASN A 126 -30.10 -69.84 131.92
CA ASN A 126 -31.18 -69.98 130.94
C ASN A 126 -31.73 -68.61 130.49
N GLN A 127 -31.82 -67.63 131.40
CA GLN A 127 -32.27 -66.28 131.07
C GLN A 127 -31.30 -65.58 130.10
N LYS A 128 -29.99 -65.75 130.30
CA LYS A 128 -28.94 -65.26 129.37
C LYS A 128 -29.02 -65.95 128.01
N LEU A 129 -29.21 -67.27 127.99
CA LEU A 129 -29.34 -68.04 126.74
C LEU A 129 -30.58 -67.61 125.93
N LEU A 130 -31.70 -67.31 126.61
CA LEU A 130 -32.90 -66.78 125.96
C LEU A 130 -32.72 -65.35 125.43
N THR A 131 -32.01 -64.48 126.15
CA THR A 131 -31.70 -63.13 125.62
C THR A 131 -30.75 -63.19 124.43
N GLU A 132 -29.74 -64.07 124.45
CA GLU A 132 -28.80 -64.22 123.33
C GLU A 132 -29.51 -64.72 122.06
N HIS A 133 -30.40 -65.71 122.18
CA HIS A 133 -31.21 -66.18 121.05
C HIS A 133 -32.22 -65.12 120.56
N SER A 134 -32.76 -64.25 121.42
CA SER A 134 -33.60 -63.12 120.98
C SER A 134 -32.80 -62.15 120.12
N VAL A 135 -31.61 -61.76 120.58
CA VAL A 135 -30.70 -60.88 119.83
C VAL A 135 -30.25 -61.54 118.52
N GLN A 136 -29.96 -62.84 118.51
CA GLN A 136 -29.63 -63.58 117.29
C GLN A 136 -30.78 -63.49 116.27
N LEU A 137 -32.02 -63.80 116.67
CA LEU A 137 -33.20 -63.73 115.79
C LEU A 137 -33.43 -62.31 115.25
N GLU A 138 -33.23 -61.27 116.06
CA GLU A 138 -33.29 -59.87 115.63
C GLU A 138 -32.21 -59.53 114.59
N THR A 139 -30.99 -60.06 114.73
CA THR A 139 -29.93 -59.89 113.73
C THR A 139 -30.18 -60.68 112.44
N GLU A 140 -30.74 -61.88 112.53
CA GLU A 140 -31.08 -62.72 111.36
C GLU A 140 -32.20 -62.09 110.53
N ASP A 141 -33.26 -61.58 111.19
CA ASP A 141 -34.34 -60.84 110.50
C ASP A 141 -33.84 -59.51 109.91
N HIS A 142 -32.97 -58.78 110.60
CA HIS A 142 -32.32 -57.59 110.03
C HIS A 142 -31.51 -57.92 108.76
N LEU A 143 -30.72 -59.00 108.78
CA LEU A 143 -29.96 -59.48 107.62
C LEU A 143 -30.87 -59.93 106.48
N TYR A 144 -31.99 -60.61 106.79
CA TYR A 144 -32.98 -61.00 105.79
C TYR A 144 -33.64 -59.78 105.12
N ARG A 145 -34.07 -58.78 105.90
CA ARG A 145 -34.60 -57.51 105.37
C ARG A 145 -33.57 -56.77 104.52
N LEU A 146 -32.31 -56.73 104.94
CA LEU A 146 -31.22 -56.12 104.18
C LEU A 146 -31.01 -56.84 102.84
N SER A 147 -31.01 -58.19 102.85
CA SER A 147 -30.89 -59.00 101.64
C SER A 147 -32.04 -58.75 100.65
N GLY A 148 -33.29 -58.74 101.13
CA GLY A 148 -34.46 -58.43 100.28
C GLY A 148 -34.42 -57.01 99.70
N ASN A 149 -33.94 -56.02 100.46
CA ASN A 149 -33.72 -54.67 99.95
C ASN A 149 -32.63 -54.65 98.85
N THR A 150 -31.51 -55.36 99.03
CA THR A 150 -30.47 -55.46 97.99
C THR A 150 -30.94 -56.20 96.74
N GLU A 151 -31.79 -57.24 96.89
CA GLU A 151 -32.38 -57.92 95.73
C GLU A 151 -33.31 -56.99 94.95
N SER A 152 -34.13 -56.19 95.66
CA SER A 152 -35.02 -55.20 95.04
C SER A 152 -34.23 -54.12 94.28
N LEU A 153 -33.13 -53.62 94.84
CA LEU A 153 -32.23 -52.67 94.18
C LEU A 153 -31.59 -53.26 92.92
N LEU A 154 -31.03 -54.48 93.01
CA LEU A 154 -30.43 -55.16 91.86
C LEU A 154 -31.45 -55.48 90.76
N ARG A 155 -32.71 -55.79 91.11
CA ARG A 155 -33.81 -55.95 90.15
C ARG A 155 -34.15 -54.63 89.45
N GLN A 156 -34.17 -53.51 90.17
CA GLN A 156 -34.38 -52.18 89.58
C GLN A 156 -33.22 -51.81 88.64
N GLU A 157 -31.98 -51.95 89.09
CA GLU A 157 -30.76 -51.67 88.30
C GLU A 157 -30.71 -52.52 87.03
N THR A 158 -31.05 -53.81 87.12
CA THR A 158 -31.19 -54.70 85.96
C THR A 158 -32.20 -54.18 84.95
N HIS A 159 -33.37 -53.71 85.40
CA HIS A 159 -34.42 -53.20 84.51
C HIS A 159 -34.08 -51.82 83.92
N GLU A 160 -33.31 -51.01 84.63
CA GLU A 160 -32.75 -49.77 84.11
C GLU A 160 -31.72 -50.06 83.01
N PHE A 161 -30.82 -51.05 83.20
CA PHE A 161 -29.91 -51.51 82.14
C PHE A 161 -30.63 -52.16 80.94
N GLU A 162 -31.70 -52.93 81.14
CA GLU A 162 -32.54 -53.44 80.03
C GLU A 162 -33.12 -52.30 79.19
N LYS A 163 -33.60 -51.25 79.85
CA LYS A 163 -34.19 -50.07 79.22
C LYS A 163 -33.16 -49.25 78.45
N GLU A 164 -31.96 -49.07 79.00
CA GLU A 164 -30.83 -48.43 78.31
C GLU A 164 -30.37 -49.28 77.11
N TRP A 165 -30.20 -50.59 77.28
CA TRP A 165 -29.86 -51.51 76.20
C TRP A 165 -30.88 -51.46 75.05
N LEU A 166 -32.19 -51.41 75.37
CA LEU A 166 -33.24 -51.25 74.38
C LEU A 166 -33.19 -49.88 73.67
N ASP A 167 -32.79 -48.78 74.32
CA ASP A 167 -32.58 -47.49 73.64
C ASP A 167 -31.33 -47.51 72.74
N VAL A 168 -30.20 -47.97 73.26
CA VAL A 168 -28.94 -48.11 72.50
C VAL A 168 -29.15 -49.00 71.27
N ASN A 169 -29.82 -50.14 71.41
CA ASN A 169 -30.11 -51.04 70.28
C ASN A 169 -31.05 -50.40 69.25
N ARG A 170 -32.05 -49.61 69.68
CA ARG A 170 -32.90 -48.81 68.77
C ARG A 170 -32.10 -47.73 68.04
N ARG A 171 -31.14 -47.09 68.71
CA ARG A 171 -30.25 -46.08 68.11
C ARG A 171 -29.27 -46.71 67.11
N VAL A 172 -28.67 -47.84 67.44
CA VAL A 172 -27.84 -48.64 66.50
C VAL A 172 -28.65 -49.04 65.28
N SER A 173 -29.83 -49.66 65.48
CA SER A 173 -30.77 -50.03 64.40
C SER A 173 -31.22 -48.86 63.51
N SER A 174 -31.16 -47.62 64.02
CA SER A 174 -31.45 -46.41 63.25
C SER A 174 -30.24 -45.95 62.44
N VAL A 175 -29.06 -45.93 63.07
CA VAL A 175 -27.78 -45.59 62.42
C VAL A 175 -27.43 -46.59 61.31
N GLU A 176 -27.68 -47.88 61.50
CA GLU A 176 -27.49 -48.91 60.46
C GLU A 176 -28.38 -48.68 59.23
N LYS A 177 -29.65 -48.30 59.43
CA LYS A 177 -30.58 -47.99 58.33
C LYS A 177 -30.17 -46.74 57.57
N GLU A 178 -29.70 -45.71 58.27
CA GLU A 178 -29.14 -44.52 57.63
C GLU A 178 -27.80 -44.80 56.94
N LEU A 179 -26.94 -45.65 57.51
CA LEU A 179 -25.70 -46.09 56.87
C LEU A 179 -25.98 -46.84 55.57
N ILE A 180 -26.95 -47.76 55.55
CA ILE A 180 -27.41 -48.45 54.33
C ILE A 180 -27.99 -47.44 53.32
N ARG A 181 -28.75 -46.44 53.78
CA ARG A 181 -29.31 -45.38 52.91
C ARG A 181 -28.22 -44.49 52.30
N VAL A 182 -27.18 -44.16 53.07
CA VAL A 182 -26.02 -43.37 52.61
C VAL A 182 -25.12 -44.20 51.69
N MET A 183 -24.86 -45.47 52.02
CA MET A 183 -24.10 -46.40 51.18
C MET A 183 -24.73 -46.55 49.80
N ARG A 184 -26.06 -46.70 49.74
CA ARG A 184 -26.78 -46.78 48.46
C ARG A 184 -26.77 -45.45 47.69
N LYS A 185 -26.90 -44.30 48.37
CA LYS A 185 -26.69 -42.99 47.72
C LYS A 185 -25.27 -42.82 47.18
N LEU A 186 -24.27 -43.41 47.84
CA LEU A 186 -22.88 -43.39 47.39
C LEU A 186 -22.67 -44.29 46.15
N THR A 187 -23.34 -45.44 46.06
CA THR A 187 -23.31 -46.24 44.82
C THR A 187 -24.07 -45.57 43.68
N GLU A 188 -25.27 -45.04 43.94
CA GLU A 188 -26.06 -44.23 42.98
C GLU A 188 -25.22 -43.05 42.44
N ALA A 189 -24.53 -42.30 43.31
CA ALA A 189 -23.65 -41.20 42.91
C ALA A 189 -22.39 -41.67 42.15
N LYS A 190 -21.80 -42.81 42.52
CA LYS A 190 -20.63 -43.37 41.83
C LYS A 190 -20.98 -43.83 40.42
N GLU A 191 -22.14 -44.46 40.23
CA GLU A 191 -22.64 -44.87 38.92
C GLU A 191 -22.90 -43.65 38.02
N MET A 192 -23.49 -42.57 38.57
CA MET A 192 -23.63 -41.29 37.86
C MET A 192 -22.27 -40.68 37.46
N VAL A 193 -21.30 -40.61 38.37
CA VAL A 193 -19.96 -40.09 38.05
C VAL A 193 -19.28 -40.93 36.96
N GLN A 194 -19.39 -42.26 37.00
CA GLN A 194 -18.86 -43.11 35.92
C GLN A 194 -19.61 -42.91 34.61
N PHE A 195 -20.93 -42.66 34.61
CA PHE A 195 -21.68 -42.34 33.41
C PHE A 195 -21.25 -40.99 32.80
N ASP A 196 -21.05 -39.97 33.64
CA ASP A 196 -20.60 -38.64 33.23
C ASP A 196 -19.16 -38.68 32.69
N GLU A 197 -18.26 -39.41 33.35
CA GLU A 197 -16.86 -39.64 32.91
C GLU A 197 -16.82 -40.37 31.55
N ASN A 198 -17.58 -41.47 31.39
CA ASN A 198 -17.72 -42.18 30.11
C ASN A 198 -18.39 -41.34 29.02
N SER A 199 -19.18 -40.32 29.38
CA SER A 199 -19.81 -39.41 28.44
C SER A 199 -18.84 -38.30 28.03
N LEU A 200 -18.12 -37.71 28.99
CA LEU A 200 -17.06 -36.73 28.75
C LEU A 200 -16.00 -37.29 27.80
N HIS A 201 -15.52 -38.51 28.04
CA HIS A 201 -14.50 -39.14 27.18
C HIS A 201 -14.96 -39.31 25.72
N LYS A 202 -16.24 -39.60 25.49
CA LYS A 202 -16.83 -39.63 24.13
C LYS A 202 -16.92 -38.24 23.51
N TRP A 203 -17.18 -37.19 24.30
CA TRP A 203 -17.11 -35.81 23.82
C TRP A 203 -15.67 -35.39 23.49
N GLU A 204 -14.68 -35.83 24.27
CA GLU A 204 -13.25 -35.61 23.99
C GLU A 204 -12.81 -36.31 22.70
N GLU A 205 -13.15 -37.59 22.49
CA GLU A 205 -12.91 -38.27 21.21
C GLU A 205 -13.57 -37.56 20.03
N MET A 206 -14.84 -37.15 20.19
CA MET A 206 -15.59 -36.42 19.16
C MET A 206 -15.00 -35.04 18.87
N LEU A 207 -14.36 -34.40 19.85
CA LEU A 207 -13.65 -33.13 19.67
C LEU A 207 -12.28 -33.34 19.00
N ALA A 208 -11.55 -34.39 19.38
CA ALA A 208 -10.28 -34.78 18.77
C ALA A 208 -10.45 -35.09 17.27
N ARG A 209 -11.41 -35.94 16.91
CA ARG A 209 -11.74 -36.26 15.51
C ARG A 209 -12.14 -35.00 14.71
N LYS A 210 -12.92 -34.10 15.31
CA LYS A 210 -13.25 -32.80 14.67
C LYS A 210 -12.05 -31.88 14.49
N ASN A 211 -11.06 -31.93 15.38
CA ASN A 211 -9.81 -31.19 15.22
C ASN A 211 -8.95 -31.83 14.12
N GLU A 212 -8.91 -33.15 14.00
CA GLU A 212 -8.26 -33.88 12.91
C GLU A 212 -8.92 -33.54 11.55
N ASP A 213 -10.25 -33.61 11.46
CA ASP A 213 -11.02 -33.19 10.28
C ASP A 213 -10.73 -31.71 9.91
N SER A 214 -10.66 -30.83 10.92
CA SER A 214 -10.39 -29.40 10.71
C SER A 214 -8.95 -29.15 10.22
N GLN A 215 -7.96 -29.87 10.75
CA GLN A 215 -6.57 -29.82 10.28
C GLN A 215 -6.45 -30.36 8.85
N LEU A 216 -7.14 -31.45 8.53
CA LEU A 216 -7.20 -32.01 7.18
C LEU A 216 -7.82 -31.02 6.17
N ILE A 217 -8.89 -30.32 6.56
CA ILE A 217 -9.48 -29.24 5.75
C ILE A 217 -8.49 -28.08 5.60
N GLU A 218 -7.77 -27.67 6.65
CA GLU A 218 -6.76 -26.62 6.58
C GLU A 218 -5.60 -27.00 5.65
N ASP A 219 -5.18 -28.25 5.64
CA ASP A 219 -4.11 -28.76 4.76
C ASP A 219 -4.56 -28.92 3.30
N TYR A 220 -5.82 -29.29 3.03
CA TYR A 220 -6.39 -29.17 1.69
C TYR A 220 -6.46 -27.71 1.24
N MET A 221 -6.90 -26.78 2.11
CA MET A 221 -6.92 -25.34 1.81
C MET A 221 -5.52 -24.78 1.52
N LYS A 222 -4.47 -25.25 2.21
CA LYS A 222 -3.05 -24.92 1.88
C LYS A 222 -2.64 -25.46 0.52
N GLN A 223 -2.98 -26.72 0.22
CA GLN A 223 -2.68 -27.36 -1.07
C GLN A 223 -3.36 -26.64 -2.24
N ASP A 224 -4.66 -26.34 -2.13
CA ASP A 224 -5.41 -25.58 -3.14
C ASP A 224 -4.89 -24.14 -3.28
N THR A 225 -4.56 -23.47 -2.18
CA THR A 225 -3.92 -22.15 -2.21
C THR A 225 -2.58 -22.17 -2.93
N GLN A 226 -1.78 -23.23 -2.75
CA GLN A 226 -0.53 -23.43 -3.47
C GLN A 226 -0.77 -23.76 -4.95
N LYS A 227 -1.77 -24.59 -5.26
CA LYS A 227 -2.14 -24.94 -6.63
C LYS A 227 -2.64 -23.73 -7.42
N TYR A 228 -3.45 -22.88 -6.78
CA TYR A 228 -3.89 -21.61 -7.33
C TYR A 228 -2.71 -20.70 -7.66
N LYS A 229 -1.73 -20.56 -6.76
CA LYS A 229 -0.50 -19.78 -7.01
C LYS A 229 0.31 -20.33 -8.20
N GLU A 230 0.45 -21.64 -8.33
CA GLU A 230 1.12 -22.25 -9.51
C GLU A 230 0.37 -21.95 -10.82
N LEU A 231 -0.95 -22.09 -10.82
CA LEU A 231 -1.78 -21.87 -12.00
C LEU A 231 -1.82 -20.39 -12.40
N GLU A 232 -1.90 -19.49 -11.44
CA GLU A 232 -1.85 -18.04 -11.66
C GLU A 232 -0.47 -17.60 -12.20
N GLN A 233 0.63 -18.12 -11.66
CA GLN A 233 1.96 -17.88 -12.23
C GLN A 233 2.10 -18.40 -13.67
N LYS A 234 1.51 -19.56 -13.99
CA LYS A 234 1.46 -20.07 -15.38
C LYS A 234 0.61 -19.17 -16.28
N ARG A 235 -0.56 -18.73 -15.81
CA ARG A 235 -1.45 -17.80 -16.53
C ARG A 235 -0.75 -16.47 -16.82
N GLN A 236 -0.01 -15.92 -15.86
CA GLN A 236 0.76 -14.68 -16.03
C GLN A 236 1.88 -14.83 -17.07
N LYS A 237 2.67 -15.93 -17.01
CA LYS A 237 3.71 -16.22 -18.01
C LYS A 237 3.13 -16.33 -19.42
N LEU A 238 2.10 -17.15 -19.61
CA LEU A 238 1.42 -17.32 -20.89
C LEU A 238 0.79 -16.00 -21.40
N SER A 239 0.28 -15.15 -20.50
CA SER A 239 -0.24 -13.83 -20.87
C SER A 239 0.86 -12.88 -21.38
N MET A 240 2.05 -12.93 -20.77
CA MET A 240 3.20 -12.13 -21.19
C MET A 240 3.80 -12.64 -22.51
N GLU A 241 3.91 -13.95 -22.69
CA GLU A 241 4.31 -14.59 -23.95
C GLU A 241 3.34 -14.22 -25.10
N LEU A 242 2.03 -14.30 -24.85
CA LEU A 242 0.99 -13.93 -25.80
C LEU A 242 1.07 -12.45 -26.22
N GLU A 243 1.37 -11.55 -25.27
CA GLU A 243 1.58 -10.14 -25.60
C GLU A 243 2.88 -9.91 -26.39
N ILE A 244 3.97 -10.61 -26.07
CA ILE A 244 5.20 -10.59 -26.89
C ILE A 244 4.89 -11.02 -28.33
N TYR A 245 4.14 -12.10 -28.53
CA TYR A 245 3.73 -12.54 -29.87
C TYR A 245 2.84 -11.50 -30.58
N ARG A 246 1.91 -10.84 -29.88
CA ARG A 246 1.12 -9.73 -30.46
C ARG A 246 1.99 -8.57 -30.91
N GLN A 247 2.92 -8.11 -30.07
CA GLN A 247 3.85 -7.03 -30.41
C GLN A 247 4.72 -7.41 -31.63
N THR A 248 5.19 -8.66 -31.71
CA THR A 248 5.91 -9.18 -32.89
C THR A 248 5.04 -9.21 -34.15
N ILE A 249 3.78 -9.63 -34.06
CA ILE A 249 2.84 -9.64 -35.19
C ILE A 249 2.54 -8.20 -35.65
N ILE A 250 2.28 -7.27 -34.73
CA ILE A 250 2.02 -5.86 -35.05
C ILE A 250 3.24 -5.24 -35.75
N LYS A 251 4.45 -5.49 -35.24
CA LYS A 251 5.70 -5.01 -35.85
C LYS A 251 5.88 -5.57 -37.27
N THR A 252 5.81 -6.89 -37.44
CA THR A 252 6.03 -7.53 -38.74
C THR A 252 4.97 -7.17 -39.78
N VAL A 253 3.71 -6.99 -39.37
CA VAL A 253 2.65 -6.44 -40.25
C VAL A 253 2.91 -4.98 -40.62
N GLY A 254 3.52 -4.18 -39.73
CA GLY A 254 4.01 -2.84 -40.05
C GLY A 254 5.11 -2.87 -41.12
N GLU A 255 6.16 -3.65 -40.89
CA GLU A 255 7.30 -3.81 -41.81
C GLU A 255 6.85 -4.30 -43.21
N VAL A 256 5.91 -5.24 -43.28
CA VAL A 256 5.32 -5.70 -44.56
C VAL A 256 4.55 -4.58 -45.27
N ARG A 257 3.74 -3.79 -44.55
CA ARG A 257 3.01 -2.66 -45.15
C ARG A 257 3.95 -1.55 -45.65
N GLU A 258 5.03 -1.29 -44.94
CA GLU A 258 6.07 -0.35 -45.39
C GLU A 258 6.75 -0.85 -46.68
N MET A 259 7.08 -2.14 -46.76
CA MET A 259 7.59 -2.77 -47.98
C MET A 259 6.58 -2.73 -49.13
N GLU A 260 5.28 -2.97 -48.89
CA GLU A 260 4.22 -2.81 -49.89
C GLU A 260 4.12 -1.37 -50.41
N ILE A 261 4.22 -0.36 -49.54
CA ILE A 261 4.21 1.05 -49.93
C ILE A 261 5.44 1.40 -50.80
N VAL A 262 6.63 0.91 -50.42
CA VAL A 262 7.87 1.09 -51.19
C VAL A 262 7.80 0.39 -52.55
N LEU A 263 7.26 -0.84 -52.60
CA LEU A 263 7.08 -1.60 -53.84
C LEU A 263 6.10 -0.88 -54.78
N ASN A 264 4.95 -0.42 -54.27
CA ASN A 264 3.97 0.35 -55.04
C ASN A 264 4.54 1.68 -55.55
N ARG A 265 5.38 2.37 -54.77
CA ARG A 265 6.07 3.59 -55.22
C ARG A 265 7.10 3.28 -56.32
N THR A 266 7.90 2.23 -56.15
CA THR A 266 8.88 1.78 -57.13
C THR A 266 8.22 1.35 -58.44
N ALA A 267 7.08 0.65 -58.37
CA ALA A 267 6.29 0.28 -59.54
C ALA A 267 5.75 1.48 -60.33
N LYS A 268 5.29 2.54 -59.63
CA LYS A 268 4.87 3.81 -60.27
C LYS A 268 6.05 4.48 -61.00
N LEU A 269 7.18 4.67 -60.32
CA LEU A 269 8.40 5.25 -60.90
C LEU A 269 8.90 4.44 -62.11
N TYR A 270 8.79 3.11 -62.07
CA TYR A 270 9.15 2.25 -63.20
C TYR A 270 8.20 2.44 -64.41
N MET A 271 6.89 2.59 -64.17
CA MET A 271 5.92 2.87 -65.23
C MET A 271 6.10 4.28 -65.83
N GLU A 272 6.49 5.25 -65.02
CA GLU A 272 6.86 6.61 -65.45
C GLU A 272 8.13 6.58 -66.33
N ALA A 273 9.20 5.92 -65.89
CA ALA A 273 10.43 5.73 -66.68
C ALA A 273 10.18 4.95 -67.98
N LEU A 274 9.27 3.96 -67.99
CA LEU A 274 8.85 3.27 -69.22
C LEU A 274 8.06 4.18 -70.18
N LYS A 275 7.26 5.12 -69.66
CA LYS A 275 6.54 6.13 -70.46
C LYS A 275 7.52 7.11 -71.09
N GLU A 276 8.48 7.63 -70.32
CA GLU A 276 9.56 8.51 -70.81
C GLU A 276 10.41 7.80 -71.87
N ARG A 277 10.82 6.54 -71.62
CA ARG A 277 11.55 5.73 -72.61
C ARG A 277 10.78 5.58 -73.92
N LYS A 278 9.46 5.34 -73.87
CA LYS A 278 8.60 5.28 -75.07
C LYS A 278 8.53 6.64 -75.78
N GLN A 279 8.45 7.75 -75.04
CA GLN A 279 8.48 9.10 -75.62
C GLN A 279 9.80 9.41 -76.33
N MET A 280 10.95 9.09 -75.71
CA MET A 280 12.26 9.26 -76.36
C MET A 280 12.45 8.35 -77.58
N ILE A 281 11.97 7.12 -77.55
CA ILE A 281 11.98 6.23 -78.74
C ILE A 281 11.14 6.84 -79.88
N ASN A 282 9.98 7.42 -79.57
CA ASN A 282 9.14 8.09 -80.57
C ASN A 282 9.82 9.35 -81.14
N GLN A 283 10.46 10.17 -80.32
CA GLN A 283 11.22 11.35 -80.75
C GLN A 283 12.44 10.98 -81.61
N TRP A 284 13.15 9.91 -81.24
CA TRP A 284 14.26 9.37 -82.03
C TRP A 284 13.77 8.83 -83.38
N MET A 285 12.67 8.07 -83.40
CA MET A 285 12.04 7.57 -84.62
C MET A 285 11.56 8.71 -85.55
N GLN A 286 11.01 9.79 -85.00
CA GLN A 286 10.68 11.01 -85.76
C GLN A 286 11.94 11.65 -86.35
N SER A 287 13.02 11.76 -85.57
CA SER A 287 14.32 12.28 -86.03
C SER A 287 14.91 11.43 -87.16
N VAL A 288 14.85 10.09 -87.05
CA VAL A 288 15.29 9.15 -88.10
C VAL A 288 14.45 9.28 -89.37
N ASN A 289 13.13 9.51 -89.25
CA ASN A 289 12.28 9.76 -90.41
C ASN A 289 12.60 11.10 -91.10
N ILE A 290 12.90 12.15 -90.34
CA ILE A 290 13.37 13.45 -90.89
C ILE A 290 14.72 13.30 -91.59
N LEU A 291 15.64 12.50 -91.04
CA LEU A 291 16.92 12.19 -91.70
C LEU A 291 16.69 11.42 -93.00
N ARG A 292 15.88 10.36 -93.00
CA ARG A 292 15.52 9.61 -94.22
C ARG A 292 14.84 10.49 -95.28
N GLN A 293 14.02 11.45 -94.88
CA GLN A 293 13.45 12.42 -95.81
C GLN A 293 14.55 13.29 -96.42
N ARG A 294 15.45 13.86 -95.61
CA ARG A 294 16.60 14.65 -96.09
C ARG A 294 17.52 13.84 -97.00
N ASP A 295 17.77 12.57 -96.68
CA ASP A 295 18.55 11.66 -97.53
C ASP A 295 17.87 11.47 -98.89
N ASN A 296 16.55 11.25 -98.92
CA ASN A 296 15.78 11.17 -100.17
C ASN A 296 15.82 12.49 -100.96
N ASP A 297 15.70 13.64 -100.28
CA ASP A 297 15.76 14.97 -100.89
C ASP A 297 17.15 15.25 -101.48
N ILE A 298 18.22 14.85 -100.79
CA ILE A 298 19.60 14.88 -101.30
C ILE A 298 19.75 13.95 -102.52
N GLN A 299 19.19 12.74 -102.48
CA GLN A 299 19.21 11.82 -103.61
C GLN A 299 18.36 12.29 -104.80
N ASN A 300 17.33 13.11 -104.57
CA ASN A 300 16.59 13.80 -105.63
C ASN A 300 17.46 14.91 -106.23
N GLY A 301 18.01 15.80 -105.41
CA GLY A 301 18.89 16.90 -105.84
C GLY A 301 20.16 16.43 -106.56
N LEU A 302 20.74 15.29 -106.16
CA LEU A 302 21.88 14.68 -106.87
C LEU A 302 21.49 14.17 -108.27
N ARG A 303 20.27 13.62 -108.43
CA ARG A 303 19.73 13.23 -109.74
C ARG A 303 19.46 14.45 -110.62
N GLU A 304 18.90 15.52 -110.05
CA GLU A 304 18.71 16.80 -110.76
C GLU A 304 20.03 17.45 -111.18
N ILE A 305 21.06 17.41 -110.32
CA ILE A 305 22.41 17.89 -110.67
C ILE A 305 22.99 17.09 -111.84
N GLU A 306 22.80 15.78 -111.91
CA GLU A 306 23.32 14.98 -113.04
C GLU A 306 22.50 15.15 -114.32
N THR A 307 21.17 15.32 -114.26
CA THR A 307 20.40 15.69 -115.47
C THR A 307 20.77 17.08 -115.98
N LEU A 308 21.03 18.05 -115.08
CA LEU A 308 21.54 19.37 -115.46
C LEU A 308 22.97 19.31 -116.03
N ARG A 309 23.82 18.39 -115.55
CA ARG A 309 25.15 18.13 -116.15
C ARG A 309 25.04 17.50 -117.52
N GLU A 310 24.13 16.55 -117.73
CA GLU A 310 23.87 15.95 -119.06
C GLU A 310 23.38 17.02 -120.05
N ILE A 311 22.41 17.84 -119.64
CA ILE A 311 21.93 18.98 -120.43
C ILE A 311 23.07 19.97 -120.72
N SER A 312 23.94 20.25 -119.74
CA SER A 312 25.11 21.13 -119.92
C SER A 312 26.15 20.54 -120.88
N ARG A 313 26.45 19.23 -120.79
CA ARG A 313 27.34 18.50 -121.71
C ARG A 313 26.79 18.53 -123.13
N GLU A 314 25.51 18.24 -123.31
CA GLU A 314 24.84 18.31 -124.63
C GLU A 314 24.80 19.74 -125.18
N LYS A 315 24.48 20.76 -124.37
CA LYS A 315 24.52 22.16 -124.82
C LYS A 315 25.93 22.63 -125.17
N LYS A 316 26.97 22.18 -124.46
CA LYS A 316 28.38 22.43 -124.80
C LYS A 316 28.75 21.79 -126.14
N LYS A 317 28.36 20.53 -126.38
CA LYS A 317 28.55 19.82 -127.65
C LYS A 317 27.85 20.53 -128.82
N ASN A 318 26.59 20.96 -128.64
CA ASN A 318 25.87 21.75 -129.65
C ASN A 318 26.57 23.09 -129.94
N LEU A 319 27.12 23.76 -128.92
CA LEU A 319 27.90 24.99 -129.11
C LEU A 319 29.22 24.73 -129.86
N GLU A 320 29.90 23.62 -129.58
CA GLU A 320 31.13 23.22 -130.29
C GLU A 320 30.86 22.87 -131.76
N GLU A 321 29.75 22.18 -132.04
CA GLU A 321 29.28 21.89 -133.41
C GLU A 321 28.90 23.18 -134.17
N VAL A 322 28.19 24.12 -133.52
CA VAL A 322 27.85 25.43 -134.12
C VAL A 322 29.08 26.31 -134.30
N GLU A 323 30.02 26.31 -133.36
CA GLU A 323 31.31 27.00 -133.51
C GLU A 323 32.14 26.44 -134.67
N GLN A 324 32.18 25.12 -134.82
CA GLN A 324 32.91 24.48 -135.91
C GLN A 324 32.26 24.79 -137.26
N PHE A 325 30.93 24.66 -137.36
CA PHE A 325 30.18 25.08 -138.54
C PHE A 325 30.42 26.56 -138.87
N LEU A 326 30.46 27.46 -137.87
CA LEU A 326 30.78 28.87 -138.09
C LEU A 326 32.21 29.08 -138.60
N LYS A 327 33.20 28.36 -138.06
CA LYS A 327 34.60 28.40 -138.55
C LYS A 327 34.68 27.91 -140.00
N ASP A 328 34.01 26.81 -140.32
CA ASP A 328 33.96 26.24 -141.66
C ASP A 328 33.27 27.18 -142.65
N GLN A 329 32.16 27.83 -142.27
CA GLN A 329 31.52 28.87 -143.09
C GLN A 329 32.40 30.13 -143.24
N ILE A 330 33.21 30.51 -142.25
CA ILE A 330 34.18 31.60 -142.38
C ILE A 330 35.30 31.23 -143.37
N VAL A 331 35.75 29.97 -143.41
CA VAL A 331 36.72 29.51 -144.43
C VAL A 331 36.08 29.48 -145.81
N ASN A 332 34.91 28.85 -145.96
CA ASN A 332 34.12 28.80 -147.19
C ASN A 332 33.86 30.22 -147.76
N ASN A 333 33.41 31.15 -146.93
CA ASN A 333 33.21 32.55 -147.34
C ASN A 333 34.51 33.24 -147.77
N LYS A 334 35.67 32.95 -147.14
CA LYS A 334 36.98 33.47 -147.57
C LYS A 334 37.44 32.85 -148.90
N GLU A 335 37.10 31.60 -149.18
CA GLU A 335 37.39 30.94 -150.46
C GLU A 335 36.49 31.50 -151.58
N ILE A 336 35.20 31.67 -151.30
CA ILE A 336 34.25 32.36 -152.19
C ILE A 336 34.70 33.80 -152.47
N GLU A 337 35.11 34.57 -151.45
CA GLU A 337 35.70 35.90 -151.62
C GLU A 337 36.95 35.89 -152.51
N GLN A 338 37.82 34.88 -152.39
CA GLN A 338 39.01 34.75 -153.24
C GLN A 338 38.65 34.39 -154.68
N LEU A 339 37.66 33.52 -154.89
CA LEU A 339 37.11 33.19 -156.21
C LEU A 339 36.44 34.40 -156.85
N ILE A 340 35.71 35.21 -156.09
CA ILE A 340 35.16 36.50 -156.52
C ILE A 340 36.30 37.45 -156.92
N LYS A 341 37.28 37.69 -156.04
CA LYS A 341 38.44 38.58 -156.33
C LYS A 341 39.26 38.09 -157.54
N TYR A 342 39.29 36.79 -157.81
CA TYR A 342 39.90 36.22 -159.02
C TYR A 342 39.04 36.41 -160.28
N SER A 343 37.71 36.25 -160.17
CA SER A 343 36.78 36.50 -161.28
C SER A 343 36.68 37.99 -161.63
N GLU A 344 36.71 38.88 -160.64
CA GLU A 344 36.84 40.34 -160.80
C GLU A 344 38.13 40.72 -161.52
N LYS A 345 39.28 40.13 -161.15
CA LYS A 345 40.56 40.34 -161.86
C LYS A 345 40.47 39.88 -163.32
N LYS A 346 39.81 38.76 -163.60
CA LYS A 346 39.53 38.31 -164.98
C LYS A 346 38.60 39.28 -165.72
N LEU A 347 37.52 39.72 -165.10
CA LEU A 347 36.55 40.66 -165.67
C LEU A 347 37.22 42.00 -166.00
N ASN A 348 38.02 42.55 -165.08
CA ASN A 348 38.79 43.78 -165.29
C ASN A 348 39.81 43.63 -166.43
N ALA A 349 40.48 42.47 -166.54
CA ALA A 349 41.38 42.19 -167.67
C ALA A 349 40.63 42.07 -169.01
N VAL A 350 39.39 41.57 -169.03
CA VAL A 350 38.53 41.56 -170.22
C VAL A 350 38.03 42.97 -170.56
N GLN A 351 37.59 43.75 -169.57
CA GLN A 351 37.20 45.15 -169.77
C GLN A 351 38.36 46.00 -170.30
N GLU A 352 39.59 45.81 -169.81
CA GLU A 352 40.75 46.55 -170.31
C GLU A 352 41.14 46.12 -171.73
N LYS A 353 40.98 44.83 -172.10
CA LYS A 353 41.07 44.39 -173.50
C LYS A 353 40.00 45.06 -174.36
N GLN A 354 38.75 45.12 -173.88
CA GLN A 354 37.64 45.78 -174.57
C GLN A 354 37.89 47.28 -174.77
N ARG A 355 38.36 48.00 -173.74
CA ARG A 355 38.76 49.42 -173.82
C ARG A 355 39.87 49.64 -174.84
N LYS A 356 40.86 48.74 -174.93
CA LYS A 356 41.90 48.80 -175.95
C LYS A 356 41.34 48.60 -177.35
N ILE A 357 40.47 47.60 -177.56
CA ILE A 357 39.78 47.36 -178.84
C ILE A 357 38.94 48.58 -179.26
N VAL A 358 38.17 49.17 -178.34
CA VAL A 358 37.38 50.39 -178.59
C VAL A 358 38.28 51.54 -179.03
N LYS A 359 39.37 51.83 -178.29
CA LYS A 359 40.36 52.84 -178.70
C LYS A 359 40.98 52.56 -180.07
N THR A 360 41.19 51.30 -180.43
CA THR A 360 41.68 50.93 -181.78
C THR A 360 40.61 51.16 -182.85
N ILE A 361 39.32 50.91 -182.55
CA ILE A 361 38.20 51.25 -183.43
C ILE A 361 38.09 52.77 -183.60
N ASP A 362 38.22 53.57 -182.53
CA ASP A 362 38.21 55.03 -182.61
C ASP A 362 39.33 55.57 -183.52
N ILE A 363 40.54 55.00 -183.41
CA ILE A 363 41.66 55.31 -184.31
C ILE A 363 41.31 54.96 -185.76
N TYR A 364 40.75 53.77 -186.02
CA TYR A 364 40.31 53.39 -187.37
C TYR A 364 39.14 54.25 -187.91
N VAL A 365 38.27 54.77 -187.06
CA VAL A 365 37.20 55.72 -187.45
C VAL A 365 37.82 57.07 -187.86
N ILE A 366 38.85 57.54 -187.16
CA ILE A 366 39.61 58.73 -187.53
C ILE A 366 40.36 58.51 -188.85
N GLU A 367 41.06 57.39 -189.01
CA GLU A 367 41.75 56.97 -190.25
C GLU A 367 40.78 56.91 -191.45
N LEU A 368 39.61 56.32 -191.28
CA LEU A 368 38.59 56.24 -192.32
C LEU A 368 38.00 57.63 -192.65
N HIS A 369 37.92 58.53 -191.67
CA HIS A 369 37.54 59.93 -191.90
C HIS A 369 38.60 60.73 -192.66
N THR A 370 39.89 60.59 -192.32
CA THR A 370 40.98 61.27 -193.05
C THR A 370 41.11 60.75 -194.48
N GLN A 371 40.97 59.43 -194.71
CA GLN A 371 40.97 58.86 -196.06
C GLN A 371 39.74 59.28 -196.88
N LYS A 372 38.54 59.39 -196.28
CA LYS A 372 37.37 59.99 -196.94
C LYS A 372 37.62 61.45 -197.35
N LYS A 373 38.31 62.23 -196.52
CA LYS A 373 38.66 63.63 -196.82
C LYS A 373 39.67 63.72 -197.98
N LEU A 374 40.71 62.87 -197.98
CA LEU A 374 41.66 62.72 -199.10
C LEU A 374 40.97 62.33 -200.41
N MET A 375 40.02 61.39 -200.37
CA MET A 375 39.19 61.02 -201.53
C MET A 375 38.40 62.21 -202.09
N ALA A 376 37.82 63.04 -201.23
CA ALA A 376 37.08 64.23 -201.65
C ALA A 376 38.00 65.29 -202.30
N ASP A 377 39.17 65.56 -201.73
CA ASP A 377 40.15 66.48 -202.31
C ASP A 377 40.76 65.95 -203.63
N LEU A 378 40.98 64.63 -203.74
CA LEU A 378 41.37 63.98 -205.00
C LEU A 378 40.29 64.10 -206.07
N ALA A 379 39.02 63.86 -205.74
CA ALA A 379 37.90 64.04 -206.68
C ALA A 379 37.81 65.50 -207.17
N ARG A 380 37.99 66.48 -206.28
CA ARG A 380 38.02 67.91 -206.63
C ARG A 380 39.21 68.26 -207.53
N ARG A 381 40.41 67.72 -207.25
CA ARG A 381 41.58 67.84 -208.14
C ARG A 381 41.32 67.22 -209.52
N VAL A 382 40.67 66.05 -209.60
CA VAL A 382 40.35 65.38 -210.88
C VAL A 382 39.36 66.21 -211.72
N GLN A 383 38.35 66.84 -211.13
CA GLN A 383 37.50 67.80 -211.86
C GLN A 383 38.31 68.99 -212.40
N GLN A 384 39.18 69.58 -211.59
CA GLN A 384 40.01 70.72 -211.98
C GLN A 384 41.03 70.35 -213.08
N ILE A 385 41.58 69.14 -213.04
CA ILE A 385 42.43 68.57 -214.10
C ILE A 385 41.64 68.36 -215.39
N ARG A 386 40.40 67.83 -215.34
CA ARG A 386 39.54 67.66 -216.54
C ARG A 386 39.24 69.00 -217.22
N ALA A 387 38.97 70.06 -216.45
CA ALA A 387 38.78 71.42 -216.98
C ALA A 387 40.06 72.00 -217.64
N ASN A 388 41.24 71.70 -217.08
CA ASN A 388 42.52 72.11 -217.66
C ASN A 388 42.93 71.27 -218.89
N ALA A 389 42.61 69.97 -218.92
CA ALA A 389 42.87 69.09 -220.05
C ALA A 389 42.08 69.52 -221.29
N LYS A 390 40.81 69.94 -221.14
CA LYS A 390 39.99 70.45 -222.24
C LYS A 390 40.58 71.73 -222.87
N ARG A 391 41.21 72.60 -222.06
CA ARG A 391 41.98 73.77 -222.56
C ARG A 391 43.31 73.37 -223.20
N LYS A 392 44.08 72.45 -222.61
CA LYS A 392 45.37 72.04 -223.17
C LYS A 392 45.26 71.23 -224.47
N LYS A 393 44.17 70.47 -224.70
CA LYS A 393 43.99 69.72 -225.95
C LYS A 393 44.08 70.61 -227.20
N ILE A 394 43.44 71.78 -227.17
CA ILE A 394 43.45 72.79 -228.25
C ILE A 394 44.86 73.39 -228.46
N GLY A 395 45.73 73.35 -227.46
CA GLY A 395 47.10 73.88 -227.54
C GLY A 395 48.19 72.86 -227.90
N ILE A 396 47.87 71.57 -227.99
CA ILE A 396 48.85 70.50 -228.21
C ILE A 396 49.05 70.19 -229.71
N GLU A 397 47.98 70.27 -230.52
CA GLU A 397 48.05 70.10 -231.98
C GLU A 397 49.08 71.06 -232.63
N ASN A 398 49.22 72.28 -232.10
CA ASN A 398 50.16 73.29 -232.58
C ASN A 398 51.63 73.13 -232.13
N LYS A 399 51.98 72.12 -231.31
CA LYS A 399 53.35 71.98 -230.75
C LYS A 399 54.03 70.62 -230.97
N GLN A 400 53.34 69.62 -231.51
CA GLN A 400 53.88 68.27 -231.70
C GLN A 400 55.04 68.19 -232.71
N ILE A 401 55.29 69.25 -233.49
CA ILE A 401 56.23 69.28 -234.64
C ILE A 401 57.70 69.58 -234.26
N LYS A 402 58.03 69.89 -232.98
CA LYS A 402 59.31 70.56 -232.63
C LYS A 402 60.18 69.94 -231.51
N VAL A 403 60.00 68.68 -231.09
CA VAL A 403 60.61 68.17 -229.83
C VAL A 403 61.44 66.88 -229.95
N ASP A 404 61.58 66.27 -231.13
CA ASP A 404 62.36 65.02 -231.29
C ASP A 404 63.90 65.14 -231.13
N ASP A 405 64.42 66.36 -230.95
CA ASP A 405 65.84 66.70 -231.14
C ASP A 405 66.76 66.49 -229.91
N CYS A 406 66.29 66.84 -228.70
CA CYS A 406 67.16 67.04 -227.52
C CYS A 406 67.16 65.87 -226.52
N LYS A 407 67.99 64.84 -226.75
CA LYS A 407 67.88 63.55 -226.01
C LYS A 407 69.22 62.85 -225.64
N LYS A 408 70.29 63.56 -225.20
CA LYS A 408 71.65 62.98 -225.30
C LYS A 408 72.71 63.04 -224.17
N GLN A 409 72.57 63.73 -223.03
CA GLN A 409 73.67 63.77 -222.03
C GLN A 409 73.24 63.58 -220.56
N ILE A 410 74.06 62.84 -219.82
CA ILE A 410 73.87 62.22 -218.48
C ILE A 410 75.27 61.85 -217.90
N ASN A 411 75.38 61.55 -216.60
CA ASN A 411 76.59 61.22 -215.80
C ASN A 411 77.39 62.46 -215.29
N HIS A 412 78.15 62.44 -214.17
CA HIS A 412 78.60 61.31 -213.31
C HIS A 412 78.97 61.73 -211.85
N LEU A 413 78.95 60.79 -210.89
CA LEU A 413 79.56 60.75 -209.51
C LEU A 413 79.20 61.87 -208.47
N MET A 414 79.18 61.72 -207.13
CA MET A 414 79.49 60.68 -206.09
C MET A 414 80.96 60.38 -205.66
N LEU A 415 81.33 60.74 -204.40
CA LEU A 415 81.75 59.84 -203.28
C LEU A 415 82.46 60.54 -202.08
N THR A 416 82.08 60.20 -200.82
CA THR A 416 82.79 60.19 -199.49
C THR A 416 81.72 60.01 -198.35
N LEU A 417 81.89 59.51 -197.09
CA LEU A 417 82.98 59.12 -196.14
C LEU A 417 83.36 60.21 -195.08
N GLU A 418 83.55 60.01 -193.75
CA GLU A 418 83.03 59.10 -192.67
C GLU A 418 83.64 59.49 -191.27
N GLU A 419 82.90 59.57 -190.12
CA GLU A 419 83.46 59.94 -188.77
C GLU A 419 82.54 59.62 -187.52
N VAL A 420 83.03 59.71 -186.24
CA VAL A 420 82.51 59.01 -184.99
C VAL A 420 82.79 59.77 -183.63
N GLU A 421 82.05 59.57 -182.48
CA GLU A 421 82.56 59.62 -181.04
C GLU A 421 81.59 59.18 -179.83
N ASN A 422 81.91 59.43 -178.52
CA ASN A 422 81.81 58.44 -177.36
C ASN A 422 81.61 59.00 -175.84
N GLN A 423 81.27 58.19 -174.75
CA GLN A 423 81.59 58.37 -173.25
C GLN A 423 80.92 57.42 -172.10
N LYS A 424 81.11 57.69 -170.75
CA LYS A 424 81.13 56.74 -169.51
C LYS A 424 80.18 57.12 -168.28
N LEU A 425 80.13 56.67 -166.97
CA LEU A 425 80.96 55.92 -165.91
C LEU A 425 80.12 55.24 -164.70
N ASN A 426 80.57 55.09 -163.40
CA ASN A 426 80.01 54.18 -162.30
C ASN A 426 80.36 54.47 -160.75
N VAL A 427 79.65 53.82 -159.77
CA VAL A 427 79.82 53.55 -158.28
C VAL A 427 79.78 54.66 -157.18
N GLU A 428 78.78 54.66 -156.26
CA GLU A 428 78.88 55.35 -154.93
C GLU A 428 77.99 54.85 -153.74
N GLU A 429 76.83 54.21 -153.93
CA GLU A 429 75.79 54.13 -152.87
C GLU A 429 76.00 53.14 -151.71
N LYS A 430 76.93 52.17 -151.79
CA LYS A 430 76.99 51.05 -150.82
C LYS A 430 77.58 51.38 -149.44
N THR A 431 78.41 52.43 -149.32
CA THR A 431 79.20 52.69 -148.10
C THR A 431 78.33 53.21 -146.94
N LYS A 432 77.40 54.13 -147.24
CA LYS A 432 76.53 54.83 -146.25
C LYS A 432 75.56 53.94 -145.47
N HIS A 433 75.42 52.66 -145.82
CA HIS A 433 74.56 51.72 -145.09
C HIS A 433 75.27 51.09 -143.88
N LEU A 434 76.57 50.80 -143.99
CA LEU A 434 77.30 50.02 -142.97
C LEU A 434 77.61 50.85 -141.73
N GLU A 435 77.97 52.13 -141.89
CA GLU A 435 78.26 53.05 -140.77
C GLU A 435 77.06 53.19 -139.81
N LYS A 436 75.84 53.22 -140.36
CA LYS A 436 74.59 53.34 -139.58
C LYS A 436 74.25 52.11 -138.73
N MET A 437 74.80 50.93 -139.03
CA MET A 437 74.63 49.75 -138.16
C MET A 437 75.55 49.83 -136.95
N ILE A 438 76.79 50.30 -137.12
CA ILE A 438 77.79 50.36 -136.04
C ILE A 438 77.33 51.32 -134.94
N GLU A 439 76.85 52.52 -135.32
CA GLU A 439 76.37 53.55 -134.39
C GLU A 439 75.13 53.12 -133.56
N HIS A 440 74.39 52.12 -134.03
CA HIS A 440 73.23 51.54 -133.32
C HIS A 440 73.67 50.52 -132.26
N ASP A 441 74.59 49.62 -132.61
CA ASP A 441 74.98 48.53 -131.71
C ASP A 441 75.93 49.00 -130.59
N GLU A 442 76.71 50.06 -130.80
CA GLU A 442 77.46 50.73 -129.71
C GLU A 442 76.52 51.31 -128.63
N LYS A 443 75.38 51.87 -129.03
CA LYS A 443 74.37 52.41 -128.09
C LYS A 443 73.70 51.30 -127.29
N ARG A 444 73.43 50.14 -127.92
CA ARG A 444 72.98 48.92 -127.20
C ARG A 444 74.00 48.43 -126.18
N LYS A 445 75.28 48.37 -126.56
CA LYS A 445 76.38 47.92 -125.68
C LYS A 445 76.48 48.76 -124.41
N TYR A 446 76.30 50.09 -124.50
CA TYR A 446 76.34 50.99 -123.34
C TYR A 446 75.20 50.72 -122.33
N VAL A 447 73.98 50.45 -122.81
CA VAL A 447 72.84 50.11 -121.92
C VAL A 447 73.08 48.80 -121.18
N ILE A 448 73.55 47.75 -121.87
CA ILE A 448 73.84 46.45 -121.27
C ILE A 448 74.92 46.55 -120.19
N ILE A 449 75.97 47.36 -120.40
CA ILE A 449 77.01 47.61 -119.38
C ILE A 449 76.42 48.32 -118.15
N LYS A 450 75.52 49.29 -118.34
CA LYS A 450 74.85 49.99 -117.24
C LYS A 450 73.95 49.05 -116.43
N GLU A 451 73.16 48.21 -117.09
CA GLU A 451 72.31 47.20 -116.43
C GLU A 451 73.14 46.15 -115.69
N SER A 452 74.21 45.65 -116.32
CA SER A 452 75.16 44.71 -115.72
C SER A 452 75.79 45.27 -114.43
N SER A 453 76.25 46.53 -114.43
CA SER A 453 76.80 47.17 -113.23
C SER A 453 75.77 47.39 -112.12
N GLN A 454 74.50 47.66 -112.46
CA GLN A 454 73.41 47.75 -111.47
C GLN A 454 73.06 46.39 -110.86
N LEU A 455 73.02 45.32 -111.67
CA LEU A 455 72.83 43.95 -111.21
C LEU A 455 74.01 43.50 -110.31
N GLN A 456 75.24 43.79 -110.70
CA GLN A 456 76.44 43.48 -109.92
C GLN A 456 76.46 44.22 -108.57
N ALA A 457 76.04 45.50 -108.55
CA ALA A 457 75.87 46.26 -107.31
C ALA A 457 74.74 45.72 -106.41
N MET A 458 73.66 45.17 -106.97
CA MET A 458 72.64 44.45 -106.20
C MET A 458 73.18 43.13 -105.66
N ILE A 459 73.85 42.32 -106.48
CA ILE A 459 74.47 41.04 -106.06
C ILE A 459 75.39 41.26 -104.87
N LEU A 460 76.27 42.27 -104.89
CA LEU A 460 77.16 42.58 -103.76
C LEU A 460 76.40 42.92 -102.46
N ARG A 461 75.27 43.63 -102.54
CA ARG A 461 74.42 43.92 -101.37
C ARG A 461 73.74 42.65 -100.84
N THR A 462 73.19 41.82 -101.73
CA THR A 462 72.53 40.55 -101.35
C THR A 462 73.55 39.59 -100.74
N THR A 463 74.74 39.45 -101.34
CA THR A 463 75.84 38.64 -100.80
C THR A 463 76.27 39.14 -99.41
N LYS A 464 76.40 40.45 -99.20
CA LYS A 464 76.69 41.00 -97.86
C LYS A 464 75.59 40.62 -96.85
N ARG A 465 74.31 40.76 -97.21
CA ARG A 465 73.21 40.37 -96.28
C ARG A 465 73.16 38.87 -96.02
N ILE A 466 73.52 38.04 -97.00
CA ILE A 466 73.68 36.58 -96.79
C ILE A 466 74.83 36.30 -95.82
N MET A 467 75.98 36.97 -95.93
CA MET A 467 77.09 36.81 -94.98
C MET A 467 76.74 37.29 -93.57
N GLU A 468 75.96 38.37 -93.44
CA GLU A 468 75.43 38.83 -92.15
C GLU A 468 74.52 37.75 -91.53
N LEU A 469 73.53 37.25 -92.28
CA LEU A 469 72.62 36.19 -91.84
C LEU A 469 73.34 34.86 -91.52
N GLU A 470 74.42 34.51 -92.24
CA GLU A 470 75.25 33.35 -91.92
C GLU A 470 76.04 33.53 -90.63
N ASN A 471 76.45 34.76 -90.30
CA ASN A 471 77.13 35.06 -89.04
C ASN A 471 76.13 35.10 -87.88
N GLU A 472 74.94 35.68 -88.07
CA GLU A 472 73.80 35.58 -87.14
C GLU A 472 73.48 34.08 -86.86
N ARG A 473 73.41 33.23 -87.90
CA ARG A 473 73.21 31.77 -87.76
C ARG A 473 74.33 31.09 -86.95
N LYS A 474 75.60 31.44 -87.18
CA LYS A 474 76.75 30.88 -86.44
C LYS A 474 76.73 31.27 -84.96
N ILE A 475 76.36 32.52 -84.64
CA ILE A 475 76.22 33.00 -83.26
C ILE A 475 75.11 32.21 -82.56
N LEU A 476 73.91 32.14 -83.13
CA LEU A 476 72.78 31.36 -82.60
C LEU A 476 73.12 29.87 -82.45
N GLN A 477 73.93 29.30 -83.36
CA GLN A 477 74.39 27.92 -83.26
C GLN A 477 75.35 27.69 -82.08
N ILE A 478 76.23 28.65 -81.78
CA ILE A 478 77.13 28.61 -80.62
C ILE A 478 76.35 28.81 -79.31
N GLU A 479 75.40 29.75 -79.28
CA GLU A 479 74.50 29.98 -78.14
C GLU A 479 73.68 28.72 -77.84
N MET A 480 73.05 28.12 -78.85
CA MET A 480 72.32 26.85 -78.74
C MET A 480 73.21 25.71 -78.22
N GLN A 481 74.45 25.59 -78.69
CA GLN A 481 75.42 24.62 -78.14
C GLN A 481 75.81 24.92 -76.68
N SER A 482 75.79 26.19 -76.26
CA SER A 482 76.03 26.56 -74.85
C SER A 482 74.83 26.22 -73.96
N GLU A 483 73.59 26.41 -74.44
CA GLU A 483 72.39 26.02 -73.71
C GLU A 483 72.26 24.49 -73.61
N TYR A 484 72.56 23.73 -74.67
CA TYR A 484 72.61 22.26 -74.58
C TYR A 484 73.58 21.78 -73.49
N LYS A 485 74.77 22.39 -73.37
CA LYS A 485 75.71 22.06 -72.29
C LYS A 485 75.17 22.40 -70.89
N LYS A 486 74.33 23.43 -70.74
CA LYS A 486 73.63 23.70 -69.47
C LYS A 486 72.55 22.66 -69.21
N VAL A 487 71.79 22.25 -70.22
CA VAL A 487 70.79 21.17 -70.11
C VAL A 487 71.44 19.85 -69.72
N ASP A 488 72.59 19.49 -70.31
CA ASP A 488 73.37 18.29 -69.94
C ASP A 488 73.86 18.36 -68.49
N LEU A 489 74.35 19.52 -68.04
CA LEU A 489 74.74 19.73 -66.65
C LEU A 489 73.55 19.61 -65.69
N LEU A 490 72.40 20.20 -66.03
CA LEU A 490 71.17 20.11 -65.24
C LEU A 490 70.64 18.67 -65.19
N ASN A 491 70.70 17.92 -66.29
CA ASN A 491 70.37 16.49 -66.33
C ASN A 491 71.33 15.67 -65.44
N ALA A 492 72.63 15.96 -65.45
CA ALA A 492 73.60 15.31 -64.58
C ALA A 492 73.37 15.61 -63.09
N LEU A 493 72.87 16.81 -62.75
CA LEU A 493 72.43 17.16 -61.39
C LEU A 493 71.12 16.47 -61.02
N LEU A 494 70.14 16.42 -61.92
CA LEU A 494 68.87 15.71 -61.75
C LEU A 494 69.09 14.22 -61.47
N VAL A 495 70.01 13.57 -62.17
CA VAL A 495 70.38 12.16 -61.93
C VAL A 495 71.03 11.97 -60.56
N LYS A 496 71.86 12.91 -60.09
CA LYS A 496 72.44 12.87 -58.73
C LYS A 496 71.37 13.01 -57.65
N GLU A 497 70.45 13.96 -57.78
CA GLU A 497 69.36 14.13 -56.81
C GLU A 497 68.37 12.96 -56.83
N ASN A 498 68.06 12.39 -58.00
CA ASN A 498 67.25 11.17 -58.07
C ASN A 498 67.92 9.98 -57.36
N LYS A 499 69.26 9.87 -57.41
CA LYS A 499 70.02 8.87 -56.65
C LYS A 499 69.94 9.14 -55.13
N LEU A 500 70.13 10.38 -54.70
CA LEU A 500 69.98 10.78 -53.29
C LEU A 500 68.56 10.51 -52.78
N ILE A 501 67.52 10.81 -53.56
CA ILE A 501 66.11 10.49 -53.24
C ILE A 501 65.90 8.97 -53.10
N GLY A 502 66.58 8.14 -53.91
CA GLY A 502 66.61 6.69 -53.75
C GLY A 502 67.21 6.27 -52.39
N GLU A 503 68.43 6.73 -52.11
CA GLU A 503 69.13 6.46 -50.84
C GLU A 503 68.33 6.92 -49.61
N LYS A 504 67.64 8.07 -49.69
CA LYS A 504 66.75 8.53 -48.60
C LYS A 504 65.49 7.69 -48.46
N LYS A 505 64.91 7.16 -49.54
CA LYS A 505 63.78 6.21 -49.48
C LYS A 505 64.20 4.90 -48.85
N GLU A 506 65.36 4.35 -49.21
CA GLU A 506 65.90 3.13 -48.61
C GLU A 506 66.18 3.29 -47.11
N ALA A 507 66.79 4.41 -46.71
CA ALA A 507 66.97 4.76 -45.30
C ALA A 507 65.63 4.91 -44.55
N LEU A 508 64.61 5.51 -45.19
CA LEU A 508 63.26 5.62 -44.62
C LEU A 508 62.62 4.25 -44.44
N TYR A 509 62.72 3.32 -45.41
CA TYR A 509 62.25 1.95 -45.25
C TYR A 509 62.96 1.19 -44.12
N GLN A 510 64.28 1.37 -43.95
CA GLN A 510 65.02 0.77 -42.82
C GLN A 510 64.55 1.33 -41.47
N VAL A 511 64.28 2.63 -41.38
CA VAL A 511 63.72 3.27 -40.17
C VAL A 511 62.27 2.81 -39.93
N SER A 512 61.43 2.70 -40.95
CA SER A 512 60.06 2.19 -40.81
C SER A 512 60.03 0.73 -40.36
N PHE A 513 60.94 -0.11 -40.85
CA PHE A 513 61.07 -1.49 -40.39
C PHE A 513 61.57 -1.59 -38.95
N SER A 514 62.51 -0.72 -38.54
CA SER A 514 62.96 -0.67 -37.14
C SER A 514 61.88 -0.14 -36.20
N LEU A 515 61.08 0.84 -36.63
CA LEU A 515 59.88 1.32 -35.94
C LEU A 515 58.87 0.18 -35.76
N GLN A 516 58.48 -0.51 -36.83
CA GLN A 516 57.55 -1.64 -36.78
C GLN A 516 58.03 -2.74 -35.82
N LYS A 517 59.34 -3.03 -35.80
CA LYS A 517 59.94 -3.99 -34.86
C LYS A 517 59.90 -3.51 -33.41
N CYS A 518 59.97 -2.20 -33.17
CA CYS A 518 59.78 -1.59 -31.86
C CYS A 518 58.30 -1.54 -31.45
N GLU A 519 57.38 -1.30 -32.38
CA GLU A 519 55.94 -1.36 -32.18
C GLU A 519 55.48 -2.78 -31.80
N MET A 520 55.97 -3.82 -32.50
CA MET A 520 55.70 -5.21 -32.11
C MET A 520 56.16 -5.51 -30.68
N LYS A 521 57.36 -5.07 -30.29
CA LYS A 521 57.83 -5.19 -28.90
C LYS A 521 57.00 -4.37 -27.92
N LEU A 522 56.52 -3.20 -28.32
CA LEU A 522 55.66 -2.35 -27.49
C LEU A 522 54.31 -3.02 -27.25
N GLU A 523 53.71 -3.66 -28.25
CA GLU A 523 52.44 -4.40 -28.10
C GLU A 523 52.60 -5.68 -27.26
N GLN A 524 53.76 -6.35 -27.35
CA GLN A 524 54.13 -7.43 -26.43
C GLN A 524 54.24 -6.93 -24.99
N ILE A 525 54.91 -5.80 -24.75
CA ILE A 525 55.04 -5.17 -23.41
C ILE A 525 53.70 -4.64 -22.89
N LYS A 526 52.80 -4.16 -23.76
CA LYS A 526 51.41 -3.78 -23.42
C LYS A 526 50.51 -4.97 -23.07
N GLY A 527 50.98 -6.21 -23.27
CA GLY A 527 50.25 -7.42 -22.88
C GLY A 527 49.23 -7.93 -23.90
N HIS A 528 49.28 -7.52 -25.17
CA HIS A 528 48.37 -8.00 -26.22
C HIS A 528 48.56 -9.50 -26.58
N GLU A 529 49.56 -10.18 -26.01
CA GLU A 529 49.76 -11.63 -26.11
C GLU A 529 49.04 -12.44 -25.00
N ARG A 530 47.99 -11.89 -24.38
CA ARG A 530 46.95 -12.68 -23.69
C ARG A 530 45.55 -12.31 -24.18
N ASP A 531 45.04 -13.17 -25.05
CA ASP A 531 43.67 -13.23 -25.56
C ASP A 531 42.98 -11.90 -25.89
N LYS A 532 43.15 -11.48 -27.15
CA LYS A 532 42.29 -10.49 -27.80
C LYS A 532 40.80 -10.81 -27.61
N SER A 533 40.45 -12.10 -27.64
CA SER A 533 39.10 -12.62 -27.37
C SER A 533 38.60 -12.34 -25.93
N GLU A 534 39.47 -12.36 -24.92
CA GLU A 534 39.09 -12.01 -23.53
C GLU A 534 38.78 -10.51 -23.42
N ILE A 535 39.53 -9.66 -24.12
CA ILE A 535 39.32 -8.21 -24.15
C ILE A 535 38.03 -7.89 -24.89
N GLU A 536 37.81 -8.49 -26.07
CA GLU A 536 36.59 -8.33 -26.85
C GLU A 536 35.34 -8.78 -26.07
N LYS A 537 35.36 -9.96 -25.42
CA LYS A 537 34.27 -10.43 -24.54
C LYS A 537 33.98 -9.48 -23.38
N LYS A 538 35.01 -8.87 -22.79
CA LYS A 538 34.84 -7.89 -21.69
C LYS A 538 34.27 -6.58 -22.22
N GLN A 539 34.68 -6.14 -23.40
CA GLN A 539 34.15 -4.94 -24.05
C GLN A 539 32.68 -5.12 -24.45
N THR A 540 32.30 -6.22 -25.12
CA THR A 540 30.89 -6.49 -25.45
C THR A 540 30.06 -6.62 -24.18
N ARG A 541 30.59 -7.24 -23.11
CA ARG A 541 29.88 -7.33 -21.83
C ARG A 541 29.72 -5.98 -21.13
N ILE A 542 30.67 -5.06 -21.26
CA ILE A 542 30.53 -3.67 -20.80
C ILE A 542 29.44 -2.95 -21.60
N GLU A 543 29.39 -3.13 -22.92
CA GLU A 543 28.38 -2.52 -23.79
C GLU A 543 26.97 -3.08 -23.53
N GLU A 544 26.82 -4.38 -23.34
CA GLU A 544 25.59 -5.05 -22.86
C GLU A 544 25.12 -4.45 -21.52
N LEU A 545 26.01 -4.37 -20.53
CA LEU A 545 25.68 -3.84 -19.21
C LEU A 545 25.33 -2.35 -19.26
N GLN A 546 25.97 -1.56 -20.13
CA GLN A 546 25.60 -0.16 -20.37
C GLN A 546 24.25 -0.03 -21.10
N ALA A 547 23.92 -0.94 -22.02
CA ALA A 547 22.61 -0.97 -22.67
C ALA A 547 21.50 -1.30 -21.67
N VAL A 548 21.69 -2.34 -20.85
CA VAL A 548 20.78 -2.70 -19.76
C VAL A 548 20.67 -1.56 -18.73
N LEU A 549 21.76 -0.89 -18.36
CA LEU A 549 21.71 0.27 -17.46
C LEU A 549 20.88 1.42 -18.05
N LYS A 550 21.03 1.72 -19.34
CA LYS A 550 20.24 2.75 -20.04
C LYS A 550 18.77 2.37 -20.10
N GLU A 551 18.46 1.11 -20.42
CA GLU A 551 17.10 0.56 -20.42
C GLU A 551 16.46 0.67 -19.03
N LYS A 552 17.12 0.18 -17.97
CA LYS A 552 16.58 0.26 -16.60
C LYS A 552 16.46 1.70 -16.09
N THR A 553 17.35 2.59 -16.49
CA THR A 553 17.23 4.03 -16.21
C THR A 553 16.01 4.64 -16.92
N ALA A 554 15.70 4.21 -18.14
CA ALA A 554 14.51 4.63 -18.86
C ALA A 554 13.22 4.08 -18.22
N THR A 555 13.19 2.80 -17.84
CA THR A 555 12.03 2.22 -17.13
C THR A 555 11.83 2.86 -15.75
N TYR A 556 12.90 3.17 -15.02
CA TYR A 556 12.84 3.91 -13.76
C TYR A 556 12.23 5.29 -13.94
N LYS A 557 12.66 6.06 -14.96
CA LYS A 557 12.07 7.38 -15.28
C LYS A 557 10.60 7.27 -15.69
N LEU A 558 10.22 6.24 -16.44
CA LEU A 558 8.82 6.00 -16.80
C LEU A 558 7.96 5.70 -15.56
N LEU A 559 8.42 4.79 -14.69
CA LEU A 559 7.75 4.44 -13.44
C LEU A 559 7.65 5.65 -12.49
N GLN A 560 8.72 6.46 -12.37
CA GLN A 560 8.70 7.68 -11.56
C GLN A 560 7.67 8.69 -12.08
N ASN A 561 7.56 8.87 -13.41
CA ASN A 561 6.55 9.74 -14.01
C ASN A 561 5.13 9.19 -13.78
N GLN A 562 4.94 7.87 -13.85
CA GLN A 562 3.66 7.22 -13.54
C GLN A 562 3.28 7.38 -12.06
N ILE A 563 4.22 7.24 -11.13
CA ILE A 563 4.01 7.50 -9.69
C ILE A 563 3.59 8.95 -9.47
N VAL A 564 4.27 9.93 -10.06
CA VAL A 564 3.91 11.35 -9.93
C VAL A 564 2.52 11.66 -10.52
N SER A 565 2.13 11.01 -11.63
CA SER A 565 0.76 11.12 -12.16
C SER A 565 -0.26 10.52 -11.20
N LEU A 566 -0.02 9.31 -10.69
CA LEU A 566 -0.90 8.64 -9.74
C LEU A 566 -1.04 9.42 -8.44
N GLU A 567 0.04 10.01 -7.91
CA GLU A 567 -0.02 10.93 -6.78
C GLU A 567 -0.89 12.16 -7.05
N HIS A 568 -0.79 12.73 -8.26
CA HIS A 568 -1.59 13.90 -8.66
C HIS A 568 -3.07 13.54 -8.80
N ASP A 569 -3.38 12.38 -9.39
CA ASP A 569 -4.75 11.88 -9.55
C ASP A 569 -5.36 11.40 -8.22
N MET A 570 -4.56 10.80 -7.32
CA MET A 570 -4.96 10.56 -5.93
C MET A 570 -5.30 11.87 -5.22
N LYS A 571 -4.46 12.91 -5.35
CA LYS A 571 -4.73 14.24 -4.76
C LYS A 571 -6.04 14.83 -5.30
N LYS A 572 -6.33 14.72 -6.61
CA LYS A 572 -7.62 15.11 -7.20
C LYS A 572 -8.78 14.34 -6.58
N ILE A 573 -8.69 13.00 -6.51
CA ILE A 573 -9.75 12.14 -5.97
C ILE A 573 -10.00 12.48 -4.48
N SER A 574 -8.96 12.68 -3.68
CA SER A 574 -9.11 13.13 -2.29
C SER A 574 -9.79 14.48 -2.18
N THR A 575 -9.46 15.46 -3.03
CA THR A 575 -10.20 16.75 -3.06
C THR A 575 -11.64 16.62 -3.55
N GLY A 576 -11.91 15.69 -4.48
CA GLY A 576 -13.27 15.37 -4.91
C GLY A 576 -14.11 14.79 -3.78
N LEU A 577 -13.59 13.76 -3.09
CA LEU A 577 -14.25 13.12 -1.94
C LEU A 577 -14.49 14.09 -0.77
N LEU A 578 -13.60 15.07 -0.55
CA LEU A 578 -13.83 16.13 0.44
C LEU A 578 -14.99 17.03 0.03
N ASN A 579 -15.02 17.50 -1.23
CA ASN A 579 -16.12 18.32 -1.74
C ASN A 579 -17.47 17.56 -1.73
N GLU A 580 -17.46 16.28 -2.12
CA GLU A 580 -18.64 15.40 -2.07
C GLU A 580 -19.11 15.19 -0.63
N ASN A 581 -18.20 15.04 0.34
CA ASN A 581 -18.55 14.94 1.76
C ASN A 581 -19.16 16.25 2.29
N ASP A 582 -18.59 17.42 1.93
CA ASP A 582 -19.15 18.73 2.28
C ASP A 582 -20.57 18.92 1.71
N GLU A 583 -20.83 18.46 0.48
CA GLU A 583 -22.18 18.47 -0.11
C GLU A 583 -23.11 17.47 0.58
N LEU A 584 -22.63 16.27 0.92
CA LEU A 584 -23.40 15.28 1.68
C LEU A 584 -23.78 15.82 3.06
N GLU A 585 -22.89 16.54 3.75
CA GLU A 585 -23.16 17.17 5.04
C GLU A 585 -24.14 18.34 4.94
N ARG A 586 -24.01 19.20 3.91
CA ARG A 586 -25.02 20.22 3.58
C ARG A 586 -26.40 19.60 3.30
N LEU A 587 -26.45 18.47 2.59
CA LEU A 587 -27.69 17.74 2.31
C LEU A 587 -28.28 17.06 3.56
N ARG A 588 -27.44 16.58 4.49
CA ARG A 588 -27.87 16.08 5.81
C ARG A 588 -28.52 17.18 6.63
N SER A 589 -27.89 18.35 6.74
CA SER A 589 -28.46 19.51 7.44
C SER A 589 -29.78 19.96 6.81
N LYS A 590 -29.82 20.13 5.48
CA LYS A 590 -31.05 20.49 4.75
C LYS A 590 -32.17 19.45 4.91
N LYS A 591 -31.84 18.15 5.00
CA LYS A 591 -32.82 17.10 5.33
C LYS A 591 -33.36 17.28 6.74
N GLN A 592 -32.50 17.59 7.72
CA GLN A 592 -32.91 17.83 9.10
C GLN A 592 -33.82 19.06 9.23
N ASP A 593 -33.49 20.16 8.54
CA ASP A 593 -34.34 21.37 8.48
C ASP A 593 -35.72 21.06 7.91
N LEU A 594 -35.78 20.27 6.81
CA LEU A 594 -37.05 19.84 6.21
C LEU A 594 -37.85 18.91 7.12
N LEU A 595 -37.21 18.02 7.89
CA LEU A 595 -37.88 17.19 8.89
C LEU A 595 -38.47 18.02 10.03
N LEU A 596 -37.75 19.04 10.52
CA LEU A 596 -38.25 19.98 11.52
C LEU A 596 -39.42 20.84 11.00
N LEU A 597 -39.37 21.25 9.73
CA LEU A 597 -40.48 21.95 9.07
C LEU A 597 -41.72 21.06 8.90
N LEU A 598 -41.54 19.77 8.60
CA LEU A 598 -42.61 18.78 8.49
C LEU A 598 -43.24 18.47 9.86
N ASP A 599 -42.45 18.15 10.89
CA ASP A 599 -42.92 17.94 12.27
C ASP A 599 -43.66 19.17 12.82
N GLY A 600 -43.11 20.38 12.60
CA GLY A 600 -43.79 21.62 12.92
C GLY A 600 -45.08 21.83 12.11
N GLY A 601 -45.14 21.32 10.88
CA GLY A 601 -46.34 21.31 10.04
C GLY A 601 -47.42 20.36 10.54
N GLU A 602 -47.05 19.13 10.87
CA GLU A 602 -47.93 18.09 11.42
C GLU A 602 -48.52 18.51 12.77
N LYS A 603 -47.70 19.09 13.66
CA LYS A 603 -48.15 19.67 14.93
C LYS A 603 -49.17 20.80 14.72
N ARG A 604 -48.95 21.70 13.75
CA ARG A 604 -49.93 22.74 13.38
C ARG A 604 -51.21 22.16 12.79
N LEU A 605 -51.10 21.14 11.94
CA LEU A 605 -52.26 20.44 11.35
C LEU A 605 -53.11 19.77 12.43
N LYS A 606 -52.48 19.06 13.37
CA LYS A 606 -53.18 18.38 14.48
C LYS A 606 -53.89 19.36 15.42
N ILE A 607 -53.30 20.52 15.68
CA ILE A 607 -53.95 21.62 16.41
C ILE A 607 -55.13 22.19 15.61
N ALA A 608 -55.01 22.31 14.28
CA ALA A 608 -56.12 22.76 13.42
C ALA A 608 -57.26 21.74 13.32
N GLN A 609 -56.95 20.43 13.35
CA GLN A 609 -57.94 19.35 13.41
C GLN A 609 -58.73 19.38 14.73
N SER A 610 -58.05 19.42 15.88
CA SER A 610 -58.69 19.59 17.20
C SER A 610 -59.63 20.80 17.21
N ARG A 611 -59.16 21.97 16.76
CA ARG A 611 -59.98 23.19 16.66
C ARG A 611 -61.14 23.11 15.68
N ASN A 612 -61.06 22.27 14.66
CA ASN A 612 -62.17 22.02 13.74
C ASN A 612 -63.20 21.08 14.37
N GLU A 613 -62.76 20.03 15.07
CA GLU A 613 -63.60 19.10 15.83
C GLU A 613 -64.32 19.83 16.98
N GLU A 614 -63.60 20.65 17.75
CA GLU A 614 -64.14 21.60 18.74
C GLU A 614 -65.25 22.47 18.13
N LYS A 615 -64.99 23.11 16.98
CA LYS A 615 -65.99 23.94 16.29
C LYS A 615 -67.18 23.17 15.72
N GLN A 616 -66.99 21.94 15.29
CA GLN A 616 -68.10 21.08 14.87
C GLN A 616 -68.97 20.67 16.06
N VAL A 617 -68.38 20.49 17.25
CA VAL A 617 -69.14 20.28 18.49
C VAL A 617 -69.88 21.57 18.90
N GLU A 618 -69.23 22.74 18.86
CA GLU A 618 -69.88 24.04 19.08
C GLU A 618 -71.05 24.27 18.11
N GLU A 619 -70.86 24.02 16.81
CA GLU A 619 -71.90 24.16 15.80
C GLU A 619 -73.08 23.21 16.05
N ASN A 620 -72.82 21.96 16.44
CA ASN A 620 -73.87 21.01 16.80
C ASN A 620 -74.63 21.42 18.07
N ILE A 621 -73.94 21.98 19.07
CA ILE A 621 -74.58 22.55 20.27
C ILE A 621 -75.46 23.75 19.89
N ILE A 622 -74.97 24.66 19.04
CA ILE A 622 -75.74 25.81 18.55
C ILE A 622 -76.95 25.35 17.72
N ARG A 623 -76.79 24.36 16.83
CA ARG A 623 -77.91 23.74 16.09
C ARG A 623 -78.96 23.15 17.02
N LEU A 624 -78.55 22.47 18.11
CA LEU A 624 -79.47 21.94 19.13
C LEU A 624 -80.17 23.07 19.91
N GLN A 625 -79.46 24.14 20.26
CA GLN A 625 -80.04 25.33 20.90
C GLN A 625 -81.04 26.03 19.99
N VAL A 626 -80.73 26.19 18.70
CA VAL A 626 -81.66 26.72 17.69
C VAL A 626 -82.89 25.82 17.57
N LEU A 627 -82.74 24.49 17.42
CA LEU A 627 -83.86 23.54 17.40
C LEU A 627 -84.67 23.49 18.70
N GLN A 628 -84.13 23.97 19.82
CA GLN A 628 -84.86 24.16 21.08
C GLN A 628 -85.58 25.51 21.11
N LEU A 629 -84.94 26.59 20.66
CA LEU A 629 -85.51 27.93 20.54
C LEU A 629 -86.62 28.01 19.48
N GLU A 630 -86.52 27.27 18.39
CA GLU A 630 -87.58 27.10 17.38
C GLU A 630 -88.79 26.40 17.99
N ARG A 631 -88.60 25.32 18.75
CA ARG A 631 -89.69 24.64 19.48
C ARG A 631 -90.28 25.51 20.58
N MET A 632 -89.47 26.31 21.28
CA MET A 632 -89.97 27.29 22.25
C MET A 632 -90.74 28.42 21.56
N THR A 633 -90.26 28.92 20.42
CA THR A 633 -90.91 29.97 19.62
C THR A 633 -92.21 29.46 19.00
N SER A 634 -92.27 28.19 18.55
CA SER A 634 -93.54 27.55 18.15
C SER A 634 -94.50 27.51 19.33
N ASN A 635 -94.12 26.90 20.46
CA ASN A 635 -94.97 26.83 21.66
C ASN A 635 -95.41 28.21 22.20
N VAL A 636 -94.60 29.26 21.99
CA VAL A 636 -94.97 30.65 22.31
C VAL A 636 -95.87 31.25 21.25
N SER A 637 -95.66 30.97 19.96
CA SER A 637 -96.55 31.37 18.86
C SER A 637 -97.93 30.74 19.01
N ASP A 638 -98.00 29.45 19.36
CA ASP A 638 -99.24 28.72 19.64
C ASP A 638 -99.98 29.34 20.84
N LYS A 639 -99.24 29.64 21.92
CA LYS A 639 -99.79 30.35 23.09
C LYS A 639 -100.18 31.79 22.80
N VAL A 640 -99.47 32.50 21.92
CA VAL A 640 -99.82 33.87 21.50
C VAL A 640 -101.02 33.86 20.57
N TYR A 641 -101.18 32.83 19.74
CA TYR A 641 -102.37 32.60 18.93
C TYR A 641 -103.60 32.33 19.81
N ASP A 642 -103.49 31.43 20.80
CA ASP A 642 -104.57 31.22 21.78
C ASP A 642 -104.80 32.47 22.66
N LEU A 643 -103.76 33.18 23.10
CA LEU A 643 -103.89 34.42 23.86
C LEU A 643 -104.50 35.55 23.04
N GLU A 644 -104.24 35.67 21.73
CA GLU A 644 -104.86 36.67 20.86
C GLU A 644 -106.33 36.32 20.59
N LYS A 645 -106.64 35.04 20.43
CA LYS A 645 -108.02 34.52 20.40
C LYS A 645 -108.76 34.79 21.71
N TYR A 646 -108.11 34.65 22.87
CA TYR A 646 -108.65 35.10 24.16
C TYR A 646 -108.68 36.63 24.31
N ARG A 647 -107.74 37.36 23.70
CA ARG A 647 -107.67 38.84 23.75
C ARG A 647 -108.80 39.44 22.92
N LEU A 648 -109.07 38.94 21.72
CA LEU A 648 -110.23 39.32 20.92
C LEU A 648 -111.55 38.99 21.64
N HIS A 649 -111.61 37.85 22.34
CA HIS A 649 -112.77 37.50 23.17
C HIS A 649 -112.92 38.42 24.41
N LEU A 650 -111.80 38.82 25.04
CA LEU A 650 -111.79 39.73 26.20
C LEU A 650 -111.92 41.21 25.82
N GLU A 651 -111.49 41.63 24.65
CA GLU A 651 -111.60 43.00 24.15
C GLU A 651 -113.06 43.29 23.79
N ALA A 652 -113.77 42.30 23.24
CA ALA A 652 -115.23 42.28 23.13
C ALA A 652 -115.96 42.32 24.50
N VAL A 653 -115.27 42.05 25.61
CA VAL A 653 -115.78 42.19 27.00
C VAL A 653 -115.33 43.52 27.64
N PHE A 654 -114.08 43.96 27.45
CA PHE A 654 -113.48 45.12 28.12
C PHE A 654 -113.85 46.47 27.48
N TYR A 655 -114.27 46.48 26.20
CA TYR A 655 -114.97 47.62 25.61
C TYR A 655 -116.28 47.98 26.35
N ASN A 656 -116.80 47.08 27.20
CA ASN A 656 -117.95 47.33 28.05
C ASN A 656 -117.59 47.90 29.45
N THR A 657 -116.31 48.20 29.79
CA THR A 657 -115.93 48.49 31.20
C THR A 657 -114.99 49.68 31.50
N LEU A 658 -113.90 49.94 30.77
CA LEU A 658 -112.77 50.78 31.28
C LEU A 658 -112.98 52.33 31.22
N ALA A 659 -114.20 52.82 31.42
CA ALA A 659 -114.51 54.26 31.38
C ALA A 659 -114.24 54.99 32.72
N THR A 660 -113.06 54.80 33.35
CA THR A 660 -112.86 55.09 34.79
C THR A 660 -111.54 55.77 35.25
N PHE A 661 -110.57 55.03 35.77
CA PHE A 661 -110.02 55.31 37.12
C PHE A 661 -108.69 56.10 37.19
N HIS A 662 -108.54 57.22 36.48
CA HIS A 662 -107.22 57.90 36.32
C HIS A 662 -106.78 58.83 37.48
N GLU A 663 -106.60 58.31 38.69
CA GLU A 663 -106.36 59.12 39.91
C GLU A 663 -104.90 59.53 40.26
N ARG A 664 -104.14 58.65 40.94
CA ARG A 664 -103.29 59.06 42.09
C ARG A 664 -101.77 58.87 41.89
N ALA A 665 -101.04 59.96 41.63
CA ALA A 665 -99.57 60.08 41.78
C ALA A 665 -99.11 61.56 41.71
N ARG A 666 -97.92 61.90 42.25
CA ARG A 666 -96.96 63.01 41.85
C ARG A 666 -96.05 63.60 42.96
N SER A 667 -96.05 63.13 44.21
CA SER A 667 -95.84 64.03 45.37
C SER A 667 -94.45 64.22 46.04
N GLU A 668 -93.39 63.42 45.81
CA GLU A 668 -92.36 63.24 46.88
C GLU A 668 -90.87 63.67 46.60
N THR A 669 -90.46 64.01 45.39
CA THR A 669 -89.04 63.78 44.97
C THR A 669 -87.96 64.84 45.26
N LEU A 670 -88.23 65.97 45.93
CA LEU A 670 -87.43 67.21 45.71
C LEU A 670 -86.31 67.59 46.74
N ILE A 671 -85.94 66.74 47.72
CA ILE A 671 -85.38 67.25 49.00
C ILE A 671 -83.83 67.19 49.18
N CYS A 672 -83.07 66.31 48.49
CA CYS A 672 -81.72 65.92 49.00
C CYS A 672 -80.45 66.61 48.43
N ASN A 673 -80.51 67.45 47.38
CA ASN A 673 -79.34 67.76 46.54
C ASN A 673 -78.53 69.04 46.90
N THR A 674 -78.26 69.36 48.18
CA THR A 674 -77.94 70.75 48.57
C THR A 674 -76.65 71.06 49.38
N TYR A 675 -75.73 70.12 49.64
CA TYR A 675 -74.68 70.34 50.67
C TYR A 675 -73.18 70.14 50.33
N CYS A 676 -72.77 69.83 49.09
CA CYS A 676 -71.37 69.41 48.83
C CYS A 676 -70.42 70.46 48.18
N ASP A 677 -70.91 71.46 47.45
CA ASP A 677 -70.11 72.19 46.44
C ASP A 677 -69.16 73.30 46.96
N VAL A 678 -68.79 73.30 48.24
CA VAL A 678 -68.24 74.50 48.91
C VAL A 678 -66.71 74.56 49.06
N LEU A 679 -65.98 73.44 49.01
CA LEU A 679 -64.60 73.37 49.58
C LEU A 679 -63.42 73.23 48.59
N THR A 680 -63.62 73.26 47.27
CA THR A 680 -62.55 72.97 46.28
C THR A 680 -62.25 74.15 45.34
N THR A 681 -61.70 75.25 45.86
CA THR A 681 -61.55 76.53 45.13
C THR A 681 -60.13 77.09 44.95
N GLU A 682 -59.13 76.71 45.75
CA GLU A 682 -57.96 77.61 45.99
C GLU A 682 -56.58 77.21 45.37
N ALA A 683 -56.44 76.12 44.61
CA ALA A 683 -55.11 75.58 44.25
C ALA A 683 -54.37 76.28 43.08
N ASP A 684 -54.91 76.22 41.86
CA ASP A 684 -54.06 76.14 40.64
C ASP A 684 -53.65 77.49 39.98
N ASN A 685 -53.92 78.63 40.60
CA ASN A 685 -54.10 79.89 39.87
C ASN A 685 -52.91 80.89 39.93
N LYS A 686 -51.63 80.43 40.00
CA LYS A 686 -50.50 81.35 40.31
C LYS A 686 -49.13 81.19 39.60
N THR A 687 -48.88 80.15 38.80
CA THR A 687 -47.63 79.97 38.03
C THR A 687 -47.91 79.11 36.79
N SER A 688 -47.27 79.27 35.63
CA SER A 688 -46.36 80.31 35.10
C SER A 688 -46.40 80.17 33.56
N ILE A 689 -46.55 81.19 32.71
CA ILE A 689 -45.69 82.38 32.52
C ILE A 689 -44.20 82.01 32.52
N ASN A 690 -43.58 81.85 31.34
CA ASN A 690 -42.30 82.53 31.03
C ASN A 690 -41.82 82.42 29.56
N THR A 691 -41.52 81.21 29.03
CA THR A 691 -40.56 81.12 27.90
C THR A 691 -40.95 80.22 26.71
N VAL A 692 -41.66 80.77 25.72
CA VAL A 692 -41.58 80.31 24.31
C VAL A 692 -41.22 81.51 23.41
N MET A 693 -40.21 82.27 23.84
CA MET A 693 -39.76 83.47 23.14
C MET A 693 -38.78 83.10 22.01
N ARG A 694 -39.17 83.38 20.74
CA ARG A 694 -38.32 83.55 19.52
C ARG A 694 -37.92 82.32 18.64
N LYS A 695 -38.68 82.13 17.53
CA LYS A 695 -38.30 82.35 16.08
C LYS A 695 -37.20 81.49 15.33
N VAL A 696 -37.53 80.99 14.09
CA VAL A 696 -36.86 81.15 12.72
C VAL A 696 -36.61 79.92 11.71
N LEU A 697 -37.42 79.80 10.59
CA LEU A 697 -37.20 79.30 9.15
C LEU A 697 -36.93 77.76 8.79
N LEU A 698 -36.95 77.10 7.56
CA LEU A 698 -37.41 77.15 6.09
C LEU A 698 -37.09 75.77 5.33
N LYS A 699 -37.30 75.31 4.02
CA LYS A 699 -38.03 75.55 2.70
C LYS A 699 -37.82 74.37 1.63
N PHE A 700 -38.55 74.31 0.46
CA PHE A 700 -38.31 73.64 -0.90
C PHE A 700 -38.91 72.20 -1.21
N ASN A 701 -38.97 71.54 -2.42
CA ASN A 701 -39.38 71.72 -3.88
C ASN A 701 -39.48 70.27 -4.59
N ASP A 702 -39.71 69.86 -5.88
CA ASP A 702 -39.79 70.36 -7.30
C ASP A 702 -40.41 69.32 -8.37
N LYS A 703 -40.44 69.59 -9.71
CA LYS A 703 -40.68 68.69 -10.95
C LYS A 703 -42.09 68.05 -11.24
N THR A 704 -42.52 67.35 -12.34
CA THR A 704 -42.46 67.24 -13.89
C THR A 704 -43.59 66.21 -14.35
N GLY A 705 -44.13 65.87 -15.57
CA GLY A 705 -44.08 66.04 -17.07
C GLY A 705 -45.43 65.42 -17.66
N HIS A 706 -45.82 64.90 -18.87
CA HIS A 706 -45.54 64.69 -20.36
C HIS A 706 -46.89 64.15 -21.02
N SER A 707 -47.24 63.73 -22.29
CA SER A 707 -46.77 63.60 -23.73
C SER A 707 -47.94 63.14 -24.71
N SER A 708 -47.74 63.03 -26.06
CA SER A 708 -48.71 62.68 -27.19
C SER A 708 -49.87 63.68 -27.50
N ILE A 709 -50.57 63.57 -28.65
CA ILE A 709 -51.21 64.67 -29.46
C ILE A 709 -52.48 64.12 -30.20
N PRO A 710 -53.55 64.88 -30.62
CA PRO A 710 -53.61 66.25 -31.20
C PRO A 710 -54.86 67.17 -30.87
N LEU A 711 -55.03 68.26 -31.65
CA LEU A 711 -56.22 69.15 -31.88
C LEU A 711 -56.77 70.06 -30.75
N ARG A 712 -57.61 71.04 -31.14
CA ARG A 712 -58.06 72.28 -30.43
C ARG A 712 -59.52 72.62 -30.81
N PRO A 713 -60.25 73.59 -30.20
CA PRO A 713 -59.96 74.40 -28.99
C PRO A 713 -61.15 74.60 -27.99
N LEU A 714 -60.91 75.33 -26.88
CA LEU A 714 -61.84 76.18 -26.09
C LEU A 714 -63.16 75.59 -25.50
N GLY A 715 -63.31 75.67 -24.16
CA GLY A 715 -64.60 75.49 -23.45
C GLY A 715 -64.47 75.81 -21.95
N SER A 716 -65.36 76.63 -21.38
CA SER A 716 -65.17 77.27 -20.06
C SER A 716 -66.10 76.77 -18.94
N ARG A 717 -65.60 76.82 -17.70
CA ARG A 717 -66.33 76.97 -16.41
C ARG A 717 -67.26 75.86 -15.88
N ARG A 718 -66.98 75.51 -14.60
CA ARG A 718 -67.92 75.11 -13.50
C ARG A 718 -68.71 73.80 -13.70
N GLY A 719 -69.04 73.06 -12.64
CA GLY A 719 -68.72 73.23 -11.22
C GLY A 719 -69.50 72.26 -10.32
N HIS A 720 -69.16 72.25 -9.02
CA HIS A 720 -69.93 71.55 -7.97
C HIS A 720 -71.42 71.92 -7.93
N VAL A 721 -72.26 71.04 -7.37
CA VAL A 721 -73.01 71.20 -6.09
C VAL A 721 -73.99 70.02 -5.89
N GLY A 722 -74.34 69.69 -4.62
CA GLY A 722 -75.39 68.72 -4.25
C GLY A 722 -74.83 67.34 -3.83
N ARG A 723 -74.56 67.00 -2.57
CA ARG A 723 -74.88 67.59 -1.24
C ARG A 723 -76.31 67.35 -0.74
N VAL A 724 -76.43 67.11 0.59
CA VAL A 724 -77.66 66.84 1.38
C VAL A 724 -78.18 65.41 1.15
N MET A 725 -77.96 64.43 2.03
CA MET A 725 -78.37 64.24 3.44
C MET A 725 -79.88 63.96 3.63
N SER A 726 -80.19 62.69 3.80
CA SER A 726 -81.22 62.14 4.71
C SER A 726 -80.76 60.75 5.14
#